data_AF-A0A0F0IKG7-F1
#
_entry.id   AF-A0A0F0IKG7-F1
#
_cell.length_a   1.000
_cell.length_b   1.000
_cell.length_c   1.000
_cell.angle_alpha   90.00
_cell.angle_beta   90.00
_cell.angle_gamma   90.00
#
_symmetry.space_group_name_H-M   'P 1'
#
loop_
_entity.id
_entity.type
_entity.pdbx_description
1 polymer ?
#
loop_
_entity_poly.entity_id
_entity_poly.type
_entity_poly.pdbx_seq_one_letter_code
_entity_poly.pdbx_strand_id
1 'polypeptide(L)'
;MLLTDLPQELIQHIIYLCDNETLRSIMAVTPQLQQSVLAILKPEFQKRNLGLFKSLDEYEIYSVAGKCICYDTPAFKRVMARDVAGIKQYLEWGLDLRHVTPCGSSLLGRIMCNYNVEMIEYLFSNGHITEKDVFTVGWFFGRVVTLGDEVVLGEYSDKAMRFVDIAGSNMVASLSKVSMFEAFRRLSAPALKRLIEVGLPLTIREDITNNTVLHVALDNEDASAVLELILPLTLELYNETNADNETALGRAITLPSMDAVRTLIMVDGISPSSNGRHLSPLYIAASTRDVKMVLLLIKNGADPNDGRGTVEGTALHAEDTMRQVLLFLYILCLAWAKDVIPQYDAELNKITHVFVTNITLIDPTESRQQEEYSRLQGRLQRSTGSWDTSHPRQRLLTALHAFHRYKERNLAETKRWRDWYKKIPKNQRSIVESTVKYTRKLNTVEHLFETNERLAHEIVKRGLQFYNISQTELDQFVKENEKQGINTDKTSVSQAMKHFVRDWADEGYDERQDAFPCVLGTLANMSRTFEHPLRVLLPGAGLGRLAHEVNALGGFEVTMNEWSMYMNLAYRYLSSLPSVNSKSFHPHIDWWSHHATTADLQRSVSFPDTLTSPSVLLVEGDFTTVFAEDTEKYDVIVTLFFIDTARNLVSYFENIHRLLRPGGQWINLGPLLYGSAPFLQLSLDEIVALTEHIGFKFQETDPACGDITIPGLTVRGKEVAYARNGKGLSKNAYQAQFWVARKN
;
A
#
# COMPACT_ATOMS: atom_id res chain seq x y z
N MET A 1 54.51 -68.51 19.55
CA MET A 1 55.03 -67.12 19.53
C MET A 1 53.90 -66.19 19.88
N LEU A 2 54.14 -65.21 20.74
CA LEU A 2 53.19 -64.11 20.88
C LEU A 2 53.23 -63.29 19.57
N LEU A 3 52.09 -62.72 19.17
CA LEU A 3 51.99 -61.87 17.97
C LEU A 3 52.98 -60.69 17.99
N THR A 4 53.45 -60.33 19.18
CA THR A 4 54.43 -59.28 19.45
C THR A 4 55.86 -59.64 19.05
N ASP A 5 56.15 -60.91 18.78
CA ASP A 5 57.51 -61.41 18.54
C ASP A 5 57.77 -61.72 17.05
N LEU A 6 56.85 -61.33 16.16
CA LEU A 6 56.92 -61.60 14.72
C LEU A 6 57.47 -60.40 13.93
N PRO A 7 58.22 -60.63 12.84
CA PRO A 7 58.61 -59.58 11.89
C PRO A 7 57.38 -58.90 11.26
N GLN A 8 57.48 -57.61 10.99
CA GLN A 8 56.35 -56.78 10.53
C GLN A 8 55.75 -57.29 9.19
N GLU A 9 56.57 -57.85 8.29
CA GLU A 9 56.08 -58.43 7.04
C GLU A 9 55.32 -59.76 7.24
N LEU A 10 55.60 -60.51 8.30
CA LEU A 10 54.89 -61.76 8.61
C LEU A 10 53.53 -61.49 9.25
N ILE A 11 53.45 -60.45 10.08
CA ILE A 11 52.20 -59.97 10.67
C ILE A 11 51.24 -59.51 9.55
N GLN A 12 51.76 -58.84 8.51
CA GLN A 12 50.98 -58.45 7.34
C GLN A 12 50.40 -59.67 6.57
N HIS A 13 51.17 -60.74 6.42
CA HIS A 13 50.70 -61.97 5.76
C HIS A 13 49.68 -62.78 6.60
N ILE A 14 49.81 -62.78 7.93
CA ILE A 14 48.87 -63.47 8.82
C ILE A 14 47.49 -62.77 8.80
N ILE A 15 47.49 -61.44 8.78
CA ILE A 15 46.26 -60.64 8.61
C ILE A 15 45.58 -60.91 7.25
N TYR A 16 46.37 -61.22 6.21
CA TYR A 16 45.89 -61.52 4.86
C TYR A 16 45.17 -62.87 4.74
N LEU A 17 45.43 -63.84 5.63
CA LEU A 17 45.00 -65.24 5.47
C LEU A 17 44.03 -65.76 6.56
N CYS A 18 43.70 -64.97 7.58
CA CYS A 18 42.85 -65.42 8.70
C CYS A 18 41.35 -65.11 8.51
N ASP A 19 40.49 -66.03 8.95
CA ASP A 19 39.04 -65.86 8.95
C ASP A 19 38.49 -65.10 10.18
N ASN A 20 37.19 -64.77 10.16
CA ASN A 20 36.52 -63.98 11.20
C ASN A 20 36.41 -64.69 12.56
N GLU A 21 36.47 -66.02 12.63
CA GLU A 21 36.48 -66.76 13.91
C GLU A 21 37.85 -66.76 14.57
N THR A 22 38.91 -66.78 13.77
CA THR A 22 40.30 -66.67 14.23
C THR A 22 40.57 -65.29 14.85
N LEU A 23 40.07 -64.22 14.21
CA LEU A 23 40.15 -62.84 14.72
C LEU A 23 39.40 -62.66 16.04
N ARG A 24 38.22 -63.28 16.21
CA ARG A 24 37.47 -63.25 17.48
C ARG A 24 38.21 -63.95 18.62
N SER A 25 38.91 -65.05 18.32
CA SER A 25 39.70 -65.80 19.30
C SER A 25 40.94 -65.02 19.76
N ILE A 26 41.55 -64.24 18.86
CA ILE A 26 42.68 -63.34 19.19
C ILE A 26 42.22 -62.16 20.06
N MET A 27 40.99 -61.67 19.86
CA MET A 27 40.40 -60.59 20.65
C MET A 27 39.86 -61.03 22.02
N ALA A 28 39.83 -62.32 22.34
CA ALA A 28 39.38 -62.85 23.63
C ALA A 28 40.48 -62.91 24.71
N VAL A 29 41.68 -62.38 24.43
CA VAL A 29 42.86 -62.43 25.31
C VAL A 29 42.95 -61.18 26.21
N THR A 30 43.86 -61.18 27.18
CA THR A 30 44.01 -60.16 28.23
C THR A 30 44.11 -58.71 27.70
N PRO A 31 43.62 -57.71 28.47
CA PRO A 31 43.52 -56.32 28.02
C PRO A 31 44.83 -55.65 27.58
N GLN A 32 45.98 -56.02 28.18
CA GLN A 32 47.29 -55.51 27.77
C GLN A 32 47.72 -56.01 26.38
N LEU A 33 47.35 -57.24 26.01
CA LEU A 33 47.65 -57.79 24.69
C LEU A 33 46.76 -57.17 23.61
N GLN A 34 45.48 -56.92 23.94
CA GLN A 34 44.56 -56.16 23.07
C GLN A 34 45.11 -54.78 22.72
N GLN A 35 45.59 -54.01 23.71
CA GLN A 35 46.15 -52.67 23.47
C GLN A 35 47.39 -52.68 22.56
N SER A 36 48.26 -53.68 22.72
CA SER A 36 49.49 -53.81 21.91
C SER A 36 49.18 -54.19 20.46
N VAL A 37 48.18 -55.05 20.24
CA VAL A 37 47.70 -55.42 18.90
C VAL A 37 46.97 -54.26 18.23
N LEU A 38 46.14 -53.51 18.96
CA LEU A 38 45.47 -52.30 18.46
C LEU A 38 46.47 -51.19 18.09
N ALA A 39 47.57 -51.03 18.82
CA ALA A 39 48.61 -50.04 18.52
C ALA A 39 49.34 -50.31 17.19
N ILE A 40 49.45 -51.59 16.79
CA ILE A 40 50.09 -52.02 15.53
C ILE A 40 49.10 -51.94 14.36
N LEU A 41 47.83 -52.28 14.59
CA LEU A 41 46.80 -52.32 13.54
C LEU A 41 46.25 -50.94 13.16
N LYS A 42 46.22 -49.99 14.12
CA LYS A 42 45.61 -48.66 13.94
C LYS A 42 46.26 -47.83 12.82
N PRO A 43 47.60 -47.75 12.68
CA PRO A 43 48.24 -46.97 11.61
C PRO A 43 48.04 -47.56 10.20
N GLU A 44 47.98 -48.90 10.07
CA GLU A 44 47.74 -49.57 8.77
C GLU A 44 46.27 -49.52 8.35
N PHE A 45 45.33 -49.58 9.31
CA PHE A 45 43.91 -49.29 9.06
C PHE A 45 43.67 -47.82 8.66
N GLN A 46 44.41 -46.89 9.26
CA GLN A 46 44.35 -45.46 8.93
C GLN A 46 44.89 -45.15 7.52
N LYS A 47 45.82 -45.95 6.98
CA LYS A 47 46.34 -45.78 5.60
C LYS A 47 45.39 -46.31 4.51
N ARG A 48 44.46 -47.22 4.82
CA ARG A 48 43.60 -47.90 3.82
C ARG A 48 42.10 -47.66 4.05
N ASN A 49 41.73 -46.40 4.27
CA ASN A 49 40.36 -45.90 4.17
C ASN A 49 39.31 -46.67 5.01
N LEU A 50 39.71 -47.08 6.22
CA LEU A 50 38.88 -47.26 7.42
C LEU A 50 37.50 -47.92 7.22
N GLY A 51 37.45 -49.09 6.55
CA GLY A 51 36.34 -50.04 6.71
C GLY A 51 35.22 -49.97 5.68
N LEU A 52 35.51 -49.56 4.44
CA LEU A 52 34.56 -49.71 3.33
C LEU A 52 34.53 -51.12 2.72
N PHE A 53 35.58 -51.94 2.86
CA PHE A 53 35.61 -53.34 2.41
C PHE A 53 36.37 -54.21 3.42
N LYS A 54 36.06 -55.51 3.49
CA LYS A 54 36.67 -56.46 4.43
C LYS A 54 38.03 -57.00 3.94
N SER A 55 38.39 -56.90 2.66
CA SER A 55 39.73 -57.22 2.13
C SER A 55 40.06 -56.50 0.81
N LEU A 56 41.32 -56.61 0.34
CA LEU A 56 41.80 -56.00 -0.92
C LEU A 56 41.25 -56.72 -2.16
N ASP A 57 41.10 -58.04 -2.10
CA ASP A 57 40.47 -58.84 -3.16
C ASP A 57 38.98 -58.47 -3.34
N GLU A 58 38.31 -58.07 -2.24
CA GLU A 58 36.93 -57.55 -2.24
C GLU A 58 36.81 -56.12 -2.80
N TYR A 59 37.92 -55.42 -3.00
CA TYR A 59 37.92 -54.14 -3.73
C TYR A 59 38.11 -54.37 -5.23
N GLU A 60 39.04 -55.26 -5.62
CA GLU A 60 39.38 -55.51 -7.02
C GLU A 60 38.28 -56.29 -7.76
N ILE A 61 37.72 -57.36 -7.16
CA ILE A 61 36.64 -58.16 -7.76
C ILE A 61 35.39 -57.31 -8.07
N TYR A 62 35.10 -56.30 -7.25
CA TYR A 62 33.91 -55.48 -7.37
C TYR A 62 34.10 -54.25 -8.27
N SER A 63 35.33 -53.75 -8.42
CA SER A 63 35.66 -52.72 -9.41
C SER A 63 35.49 -53.20 -10.85
N VAL A 64 35.65 -54.51 -11.08
CA VAL A 64 35.55 -55.16 -12.39
C VAL A 64 34.10 -55.60 -12.71
N ALA A 65 33.26 -55.84 -11.70
CA ALA A 65 31.91 -56.42 -11.87
C ALA A 65 30.78 -55.41 -12.15
N GLY A 66 31.03 -54.10 -12.13
CA GLY A 66 30.06 -53.06 -12.53
C GLY A 66 28.75 -53.01 -11.72
N LYS A 67 28.68 -53.68 -10.55
CA LYS A 67 27.52 -53.62 -9.64
C LYS A 67 27.86 -52.78 -8.41
N CYS A 68 27.04 -51.77 -8.18
CA CYS A 68 27.10 -50.85 -7.05
C CYS A 68 26.69 -51.55 -5.73
N ILE A 69 27.63 -51.76 -4.78
CA ILE A 69 27.36 -52.42 -3.48
C ILE A 69 27.83 -51.60 -2.28
N CYS A 70 27.76 -50.27 -2.38
CA CYS A 70 28.13 -49.35 -1.29
C CYS A 70 27.31 -49.50 0.01
N TYR A 71 26.27 -50.35 0.01
CA TYR A 71 25.35 -50.58 1.13
C TYR A 71 25.82 -51.61 2.16
N ASP A 72 26.87 -52.39 1.88
CA ASP A 72 27.20 -53.59 2.68
C ASP A 72 28.39 -53.42 3.67
N THR A 73 28.96 -52.20 3.73
CA THR A 73 30.14 -51.87 4.55
C THR A 73 29.78 -51.73 6.05
N PRO A 74 30.68 -52.09 7.00
CA PRO A 74 30.40 -51.98 8.44
C PRO A 74 30.01 -50.56 8.90
N ALA A 75 30.69 -49.53 8.40
CA ALA A 75 30.37 -48.14 8.70
C ALA A 75 29.00 -47.75 8.13
N PHE A 76 28.70 -48.15 6.90
CA PHE A 76 27.40 -47.88 6.26
C PHE A 76 26.26 -48.61 7.00
N LYS A 77 26.45 -49.86 7.40
CA LYS A 77 25.48 -50.62 8.20
C LYS A 77 25.19 -49.97 9.55
N ARG A 78 26.21 -49.43 10.24
CA ARG A 78 26.01 -48.68 11.49
C ARG A 78 25.26 -47.37 11.27
N VAL A 79 25.55 -46.66 10.18
CA VAL A 79 24.79 -45.45 9.76
C VAL A 79 23.33 -45.79 9.46
N MET A 80 23.06 -46.86 8.72
CA MET A 80 21.69 -47.32 8.43
C MET A 80 20.97 -47.85 9.69
N ALA A 81 21.69 -48.47 10.62
CA ALA A 81 21.17 -48.96 11.90
C ALA A 81 21.06 -47.89 12.99
N ARG A 82 21.48 -46.64 12.70
CA ARG A 82 21.47 -45.49 13.62
C ARG A 82 22.29 -45.69 14.90
N ASP A 83 23.37 -46.47 14.81
CA ASP A 83 24.25 -46.77 15.94
C ASP A 83 25.20 -45.60 16.25
N VAL A 84 24.73 -44.67 17.09
CA VAL A 84 25.47 -43.44 17.47
C VAL A 84 26.78 -43.77 18.16
N ALA A 85 26.77 -44.71 19.10
CA ALA A 85 27.96 -45.08 19.87
C ALA A 85 29.04 -45.71 18.99
N GLY A 86 28.65 -46.58 18.05
CA GLY A 86 29.58 -47.20 17.11
C GLY A 86 30.22 -46.22 16.13
N ILE A 87 29.46 -45.22 15.67
CA ILE A 87 29.99 -44.17 14.79
C ILE A 87 30.91 -43.20 15.56
N LYS A 88 30.57 -42.83 16.80
CA LYS A 88 31.47 -42.07 17.69
C LYS A 88 32.82 -42.77 17.85
N GLN A 89 32.79 -44.07 18.12
CA GLN A 89 34.00 -44.89 18.19
C GLN A 89 34.82 -44.88 16.88
N TYR A 90 34.15 -44.91 15.71
CA TYR A 90 34.85 -44.85 14.43
C TYR A 90 35.44 -43.46 14.14
N LEU A 91 34.78 -42.39 14.57
CA LEU A 91 35.32 -41.02 14.49
C LEU A 91 36.58 -40.84 15.35
N GLU A 92 36.61 -41.40 16.56
CA GLU A 92 37.81 -41.43 17.41
C GLU A 92 38.97 -42.23 16.77
N TRP A 93 38.66 -43.14 15.85
CA TRP A 93 39.65 -43.89 15.08
C TRP A 93 40.08 -43.19 13.78
N GLY A 94 39.46 -42.05 13.45
CA GLY A 94 39.81 -41.19 12.33
C GLY A 94 38.95 -41.37 11.08
N LEU A 95 37.73 -41.95 11.21
CA LEU A 95 36.81 -42.09 10.08
C LEU A 95 36.49 -40.72 9.43
N ASP A 96 36.82 -40.56 8.16
CA ASP A 96 36.39 -39.39 7.38
C ASP A 96 35.00 -39.64 6.78
N LEU A 97 34.01 -38.92 7.30
CA LEU A 97 32.63 -39.03 6.84
C LEU A 97 32.42 -38.41 5.45
N ARG A 98 33.35 -37.56 4.96
CA ARG A 98 33.23 -36.85 3.68
C ARG A 98 33.60 -37.72 2.49
N HIS A 99 34.29 -38.84 2.71
CA HIS A 99 34.74 -39.72 1.64
C HIS A 99 33.55 -40.26 0.82
N VAL A 100 33.62 -40.08 -0.50
CA VAL A 100 32.57 -40.44 -1.45
C VAL A 100 32.79 -41.85 -1.97
N THR A 101 31.82 -42.73 -1.76
CA THR A 101 31.85 -44.10 -2.30
C THR A 101 31.69 -44.08 -3.84
N PRO A 102 32.09 -45.15 -4.56
CA PRO A 102 31.94 -45.22 -6.02
C PRO A 102 30.51 -45.08 -6.55
N CYS A 103 29.51 -45.24 -5.69
CA CYS A 103 28.10 -44.99 -6.00
C CYS A 103 27.68 -43.52 -5.86
N GLY A 104 28.66 -42.64 -5.67
CA GLY A 104 28.47 -41.21 -5.46
C GLY A 104 28.26 -40.82 -4.01
N SER A 105 28.11 -41.75 -3.07
CA SER A 105 27.56 -41.39 -1.75
C SER A 105 28.61 -41.26 -0.68
N SER A 106 28.61 -40.18 0.09
CA SER A 106 29.39 -40.12 1.32
C SER A 106 28.63 -40.69 2.53
N LEU A 107 29.37 -41.15 3.54
CA LEU A 107 28.81 -41.58 4.83
C LEU A 107 28.13 -40.42 5.55
N LEU A 108 28.71 -39.21 5.46
CA LEU A 108 28.08 -37.98 5.93
C LEU A 108 26.74 -37.78 5.21
N GLY A 109 26.65 -38.06 3.91
CA GLY A 109 25.41 -37.92 3.10
C GLY A 109 24.31 -38.80 3.63
N ARG A 110 24.67 -40.03 3.98
CA ARG A 110 23.74 -40.97 4.59
C ARG A 110 23.36 -40.63 6.01
N ILE A 111 24.26 -40.07 6.81
CA ILE A 111 23.94 -39.57 8.16
C ILE A 111 22.92 -38.43 8.06
N MET A 112 23.12 -37.51 7.12
CA MET A 112 22.21 -36.40 6.87
C MET A 112 20.85 -36.89 6.35
N CYS A 113 20.81 -37.88 5.46
CA CYS A 113 19.56 -38.45 4.92
C CYS A 113 18.85 -39.45 5.86
N ASN A 114 19.54 -40.10 6.82
CA ASN A 114 18.92 -41.09 7.73
C ASN A 114 18.26 -40.48 8.97
N TYR A 115 18.32 -39.15 9.13
CA TYR A 115 17.62 -38.38 10.17
C TYR A 115 18.03 -38.75 11.62
N ASN A 116 19.30 -39.04 11.88
CA ASN A 116 19.81 -39.28 13.24
C ASN A 116 20.29 -37.97 13.88
N VAL A 117 19.36 -37.26 14.51
CA VAL A 117 19.58 -35.90 15.04
C VAL A 117 20.68 -35.84 16.11
N GLU A 118 20.75 -36.84 16.99
CA GLU A 118 21.77 -36.92 18.04
C GLU A 118 23.19 -36.99 17.44
N MET A 119 23.35 -37.72 16.34
CA MET A 119 24.64 -37.81 15.65
C MET A 119 25.03 -36.46 15.03
N ILE A 120 24.10 -35.78 14.38
CA ILE A 120 24.35 -34.49 13.73
C ILE A 120 24.76 -33.42 14.75
N GLU A 121 24.01 -33.30 15.85
CA GLU A 121 24.32 -32.35 16.93
C GLU A 121 25.68 -32.64 17.53
N TYR A 122 26.01 -33.92 17.73
CA TYR A 122 27.33 -34.34 18.20
C TYR A 122 28.44 -33.95 17.22
N LEU A 123 28.26 -34.25 15.92
CA LEU A 123 29.25 -33.95 14.88
C LEU A 123 29.54 -32.45 14.78
N PHE A 124 28.50 -31.62 14.86
CA PHE A 124 28.63 -30.16 14.78
C PHE A 124 29.22 -29.58 16.06
N SER A 125 28.70 -29.97 17.23
CA SER A 125 29.15 -29.45 18.54
C SER A 125 30.60 -29.82 18.89
N ASN A 126 31.12 -30.90 18.30
CA ASN A 126 32.49 -31.36 18.50
C ASN A 126 33.41 -31.04 17.31
N GLY A 127 32.94 -30.24 16.33
CA GLY A 127 33.75 -29.77 15.21
C GLY A 127 34.18 -30.85 14.20
N HIS A 128 33.53 -32.02 14.21
CA HIS A 128 33.79 -33.07 13.22
C HIS A 128 33.28 -32.67 11.83
N ILE A 129 32.25 -31.82 11.78
CA ILE A 129 31.72 -31.21 10.56
C ILE A 129 31.56 -29.70 10.78
N THR A 130 31.75 -28.94 9.72
CA THR A 130 31.53 -27.49 9.66
C THR A 130 30.24 -27.18 8.92
N GLU A 131 29.80 -25.92 8.94
CA GLU A 131 28.68 -25.43 8.13
C GLU A 131 28.88 -25.78 6.65
N LYS A 132 30.10 -25.63 6.12
CA LYS A 132 30.47 -25.99 4.75
C LYS A 132 30.29 -27.49 4.43
N ASP A 133 30.53 -28.36 5.39
CA ASP A 133 30.40 -29.80 5.22
C ASP A 133 28.94 -30.25 5.16
N VAL A 134 28.08 -29.60 5.95
CA VAL A 134 26.62 -29.76 5.89
C VAL A 134 26.10 -29.44 4.49
N PHE A 135 26.69 -28.42 3.83
CA PHE A 135 26.30 -27.97 2.49
C PHE A 135 26.80 -28.85 1.34
N THR A 136 27.94 -29.50 1.49
CA THR A 136 28.60 -30.27 0.40
C THR A 136 27.98 -31.66 0.18
N VAL A 137 27.31 -32.19 1.20
CA VAL A 137 27.08 -33.64 1.32
C VAL A 137 25.66 -34.10 0.98
N GLY A 138 24.70 -33.18 0.90
CA GLY A 138 23.32 -33.47 0.48
C GLY A 138 23.14 -33.89 -0.98
N TRP A 139 24.20 -33.83 -1.81
CA TRP A 139 24.07 -33.73 -3.26
C TRP A 139 23.84 -35.04 -4.05
N PHE A 140 23.78 -36.22 -3.40
CA PHE A 140 24.10 -37.48 -4.09
C PHE A 140 23.02 -38.55 -4.27
N PHE A 141 21.72 -38.28 -4.06
CA PHE A 141 20.70 -39.35 -4.16
C PHE A 141 19.35 -39.06 -4.81
N GLY A 142 19.24 -38.04 -5.68
CA GLY A 142 17.99 -37.83 -6.43
C GLY A 142 16.75 -37.58 -5.56
N ARG A 143 16.96 -37.31 -4.26
CA ARG A 143 16.03 -36.78 -3.28
C ARG A 143 16.81 -35.77 -2.43
N VAL A 144 17.00 -34.59 -3.00
CA VAL A 144 16.95 -33.30 -2.30
C VAL A 144 18.16 -32.85 -1.48
N VAL A 145 18.39 -31.53 -1.62
CA VAL A 145 19.34 -30.58 -0.99
C VAL A 145 20.63 -30.33 -1.78
N THR A 146 20.81 -29.08 -2.19
CA THR A 146 22.09 -28.50 -2.59
C THR A 146 22.06 -27.00 -2.30
N LEU A 147 23.23 -26.52 -1.89
CA LEU A 147 23.56 -25.13 -1.63
C LEU A 147 24.82 -24.85 -2.44
N GLY A 148 24.60 -24.46 -3.70
CA GLY A 148 25.60 -24.32 -4.76
C GLY A 148 25.00 -24.61 -6.14
N ASP A 149 25.76 -24.35 -7.20
CA ASP A 149 25.25 -23.78 -8.47
C ASP A 149 24.14 -24.49 -9.26
N GLU A 150 23.66 -25.68 -8.90
CA GLU A 150 22.30 -26.14 -9.26
C GLU A 150 21.79 -27.22 -8.26
N VAL A 151 20.81 -26.93 -7.38
CA VAL A 151 19.56 -27.70 -7.01
C VAL A 151 18.61 -26.79 -6.20
N VAL A 152 17.30 -27.00 -5.97
CA VAL A 152 16.23 -28.04 -6.02
C VAL A 152 15.96 -28.84 -4.73
N LEU A 153 15.40 -28.13 -3.74
CA LEU A 153 14.80 -28.68 -2.53
C LEU A 153 13.63 -29.61 -2.89
N GLY A 154 13.26 -30.53 -2.01
CA GLY A 154 12.11 -31.40 -2.25
C GLY A 154 11.66 -32.09 -0.98
N GLU A 155 10.38 -31.88 -0.74
CA GLU A 155 9.46 -32.73 -0.02
C GLU A 155 9.82 -33.21 1.39
N TYR A 156 9.11 -32.56 2.32
CA TYR A 156 8.55 -33.06 3.57
C TYR A 156 9.53 -33.47 4.67
N SER A 157 9.96 -32.49 5.50
CA SER A 157 9.68 -32.56 6.95
C SER A 157 10.33 -31.40 7.73
N ASP A 158 9.72 -31.08 8.88
CA ASP A 158 10.23 -30.21 9.96
C ASP A 158 11.66 -30.56 10.45
N LYS A 159 12.28 -31.63 9.95
CA LYS A 159 13.60 -32.12 10.36
C LYS A 159 14.75 -31.37 9.67
N ALA A 160 14.55 -30.87 8.44
CA ALA A 160 15.51 -29.98 7.79
C ALA A 160 15.71 -28.67 8.57
N MET A 161 14.69 -28.26 9.32
CA MET A 161 14.68 -27.02 10.09
C MET A 161 15.58 -27.04 11.32
N ARG A 162 15.93 -28.21 11.83
CA ARG A 162 16.88 -28.31 12.95
C ARG A 162 18.32 -27.98 12.51
N PHE A 163 18.64 -28.13 11.22
CA PHE A 163 19.91 -27.64 10.67
C PHE A 163 19.93 -26.11 10.58
N VAL A 164 18.81 -25.51 10.18
CA VAL A 164 18.62 -24.06 10.19
C VAL A 164 18.77 -23.51 11.60
N ASP A 165 18.22 -24.20 12.61
CA ASP A 165 18.33 -23.81 14.02
C ASP A 165 19.77 -23.95 14.56
N ILE A 166 20.57 -24.89 14.05
CA ILE A 166 21.96 -25.12 14.46
C ILE A 166 22.92 -24.15 13.74
N ALA A 167 22.72 -23.90 12.44
CA ALA A 167 23.60 -23.08 11.61
C ALA A 167 23.23 -21.58 11.59
N GLY A 168 21.99 -21.23 11.94
CA GLY A 168 21.52 -19.85 12.02
C GLY A 168 21.69 -19.05 10.72
N SER A 169 21.97 -17.74 10.85
CA SER A 169 22.03 -16.78 9.74
C SER A 169 23.19 -17.04 8.76
N ASN A 170 24.25 -17.73 9.21
CA ASN A 170 25.36 -18.15 8.35
C ASN A 170 24.90 -19.06 7.20
N MET A 171 23.83 -19.83 7.43
CA MET A 171 23.22 -20.66 6.41
C MET A 171 22.59 -19.83 5.30
N VAL A 172 21.84 -18.77 5.64
CA VAL A 172 21.22 -17.90 4.65
C VAL A 172 22.27 -17.14 3.84
N ALA A 173 23.36 -16.71 4.48
CA ALA A 173 24.47 -16.03 3.82
C ALA A 173 25.20 -16.92 2.79
N SER A 174 25.08 -18.23 2.89
CA SER A 174 25.70 -19.21 1.98
C SER A 174 24.81 -19.64 0.80
N LEU A 175 23.54 -19.21 0.77
CA LEU A 175 22.60 -19.51 -0.31
C LEU A 175 22.98 -18.75 -1.59
N SER A 176 22.95 -19.43 -2.75
CA SER A 176 22.94 -18.74 -4.05
C SER A 176 21.53 -18.18 -4.33
N LYS A 177 21.42 -17.18 -5.22
CA LYS A 177 20.10 -16.65 -5.65
C LYS A 177 19.19 -17.77 -6.19
N VAL A 178 19.74 -18.71 -6.96
CA VAL A 178 19.00 -19.86 -7.51
C VAL A 178 18.42 -20.72 -6.39
N SER A 179 19.24 -21.04 -5.37
CA SER A 179 18.79 -21.80 -4.20
C SER A 179 17.75 -21.05 -3.38
N MET A 180 17.82 -19.71 -3.30
CA MET A 180 16.81 -18.90 -2.63
C MET A 180 15.45 -19.00 -3.34
N PHE A 181 15.39 -18.88 -4.66
CA PHE A 181 14.13 -19.03 -5.41
C PHE A 181 13.55 -20.42 -5.27
N GLU A 182 14.39 -21.45 -5.33
CA GLU A 182 13.94 -22.82 -5.22
C GLU A 182 13.42 -23.20 -3.82
N ALA A 183 13.80 -22.45 -2.78
CA ALA A 183 13.19 -22.54 -1.46
C ALA A 183 11.70 -22.16 -1.50
N PHE A 184 11.34 -21.08 -2.20
CA PHE A 184 9.93 -20.70 -2.41
C PHE A 184 9.18 -21.73 -3.26
N ARG A 185 9.88 -22.40 -4.19
CA ARG A 185 9.29 -23.38 -5.11
C ARG A 185 8.98 -24.74 -4.48
N ARG A 186 9.65 -25.11 -3.39
CA ARG A 186 9.67 -26.51 -2.91
C ARG A 186 9.47 -26.71 -1.41
N LEU A 187 9.70 -25.68 -0.58
CA LEU A 187 9.55 -25.84 0.88
C LEU A 187 8.10 -25.67 1.31
N SER A 188 7.73 -26.39 2.37
CA SER A 188 6.46 -26.15 3.05
C SER A 188 6.47 -24.78 3.74
N ALA A 189 5.29 -24.18 3.92
CA ALA A 189 5.17 -22.88 4.57
C ALA A 189 5.84 -22.80 5.97
N PRO A 190 5.74 -23.82 6.86
CA PRO A 190 6.47 -23.81 8.14
C PRO A 190 7.99 -23.78 7.99
N ALA A 191 8.54 -24.53 7.03
CA ALA A 191 9.97 -24.56 6.77
C ALA A 191 10.46 -23.23 6.18
N LEU A 192 9.71 -22.67 5.23
CA LEU A 192 9.99 -21.38 4.64
C LEU A 192 9.92 -20.24 5.67
N LYS A 193 8.89 -20.24 6.55
CA LYS A 193 8.73 -19.25 7.62
C LYS A 193 9.98 -19.14 8.49
N ARG A 194 10.55 -20.29 8.84
CA ARG A 194 11.76 -20.34 9.66
C ARG A 194 13.00 -19.87 8.91
N LEU A 195 13.12 -20.11 7.60
CA LEU A 195 14.18 -19.50 6.80
C LEU A 195 14.06 -17.98 6.75
N ILE A 196 12.85 -17.45 6.65
CA ILE A 196 12.56 -16.01 6.70
C ILE A 196 12.95 -15.45 8.08
N GLU A 197 12.60 -16.13 9.17
CA GLU A 197 13.00 -15.75 10.55
C GLU A 197 14.52 -15.71 10.74
N VAL A 198 15.26 -16.56 10.01
CA VAL A 198 16.73 -16.63 10.04
C VAL A 198 17.40 -15.66 9.04
N GLY A 199 16.60 -14.94 8.24
CA GLY A 199 17.06 -13.81 7.42
C GLY A 199 17.00 -14.02 5.90
N LEU A 200 16.26 -15.02 5.39
CA LEU A 200 16.09 -15.21 3.94
C LEU A 200 15.49 -13.94 3.29
N PRO A 201 16.19 -13.31 2.33
CA PRO A 201 15.68 -12.08 1.72
C PRO A 201 14.47 -12.36 0.83
N LEU A 202 13.45 -11.49 0.91
CA LEU A 202 12.22 -11.60 0.13
C LEU A 202 12.20 -10.69 -1.11
N THR A 203 13.11 -9.72 -1.18
CA THR A 203 13.21 -8.72 -2.27
C THR A 203 14.08 -9.18 -3.43
N ILE A 204 14.40 -10.48 -3.50
CA ILE A 204 15.33 -11.02 -4.51
C ILE A 204 14.67 -10.95 -5.89
N ARG A 205 15.45 -10.53 -6.88
CA ARG A 205 15.09 -10.49 -8.31
C ARG A 205 16.09 -11.32 -9.12
N GLU A 206 15.65 -11.76 -10.30
CA GLU A 206 16.45 -12.41 -11.37
C GLU A 206 16.69 -13.92 -11.21
N ASP A 207 15.62 -14.73 -11.29
CA ASP A 207 15.80 -16.02 -11.97
C ASP A 207 15.98 -15.79 -13.50
N ILE A 208 16.27 -16.84 -14.28
CA ILE A 208 16.48 -16.74 -15.74
C ILE A 208 15.30 -16.10 -16.52
N THR A 209 14.14 -15.96 -15.87
CA THR A 209 12.88 -15.41 -16.38
C THR A 209 12.44 -14.14 -15.64
N ASN A 210 13.32 -13.54 -14.84
CA ASN A 210 13.05 -12.35 -14.04
C ASN A 210 11.83 -12.49 -13.09
N ASN A 211 11.56 -13.69 -12.58
CA ASN A 211 10.49 -13.89 -11.61
C ASN A 211 10.82 -13.24 -10.25
N THR A 212 9.77 -12.75 -9.58
CA THR A 212 9.82 -12.42 -8.14
C THR A 212 9.52 -13.65 -7.29
N VAL A 213 9.76 -13.57 -5.97
CA VAL A 213 9.41 -14.67 -5.05
C VAL A 213 7.91 -15.02 -5.08
N LEU A 214 7.03 -14.06 -5.42
CA LEU A 214 5.58 -14.29 -5.59
C LEU A 214 5.27 -15.14 -6.83
N HIS A 215 6.01 -14.96 -7.92
CA HIS A 215 5.84 -15.77 -9.13
C HIS A 215 6.32 -17.21 -8.91
N VAL A 216 7.44 -17.38 -8.22
CA VAL A 216 8.03 -18.71 -7.96
C VAL A 216 7.23 -19.47 -6.90
N ALA A 217 6.62 -18.79 -5.93
CA ALA A 217 5.73 -19.42 -4.95
C ALA A 217 4.54 -20.15 -5.59
N LEU A 218 4.11 -19.75 -6.78
CA LEU A 218 3.00 -20.40 -7.51
C LEU A 218 3.35 -21.78 -8.05
N ASP A 219 4.63 -22.07 -8.24
CA ASP A 219 5.10 -23.39 -8.67
C ASP A 219 5.23 -24.36 -7.46
N ASN A 220 4.95 -23.91 -6.24
CA ASN A 220 4.97 -24.73 -5.02
C ASN A 220 3.72 -25.62 -4.92
N GLU A 221 3.88 -26.84 -4.39
CA GLU A 221 2.77 -27.77 -4.17
C GLU A 221 1.68 -27.17 -3.27
N ASP A 222 2.07 -26.39 -2.26
CA ASP A 222 1.16 -25.64 -1.38
C ASP A 222 1.35 -24.13 -1.56
N ALA A 223 1.14 -23.67 -2.80
CA ALA A 223 1.26 -22.28 -3.18
C ALA A 223 0.41 -21.34 -2.29
N SER A 224 -0.79 -21.76 -1.89
CA SER A 224 -1.66 -20.94 -1.03
C SER A 224 -1.02 -20.64 0.33
N ALA A 225 -0.54 -21.66 1.03
CA ALA A 225 0.07 -21.46 2.35
C ALA A 225 1.39 -20.66 2.28
N VAL A 226 2.15 -20.83 1.20
CA VAL A 226 3.38 -20.04 0.97
C VAL A 226 3.03 -18.59 0.69
N LEU A 227 2.02 -18.32 -0.13
CA LEU A 227 1.56 -16.96 -0.44
C LEU A 227 1.00 -16.24 0.79
N GLU A 228 0.19 -16.91 1.62
CA GLU A 228 -0.31 -16.35 2.90
C GLU A 228 0.83 -15.89 3.81
N LEU A 229 1.95 -16.61 3.79
CA LEU A 229 3.12 -16.29 4.60
C LEU A 229 3.91 -15.08 4.06
N ILE A 230 4.12 -14.98 2.75
CA ILE A 230 5.06 -14.01 2.16
C ILE A 230 4.37 -12.73 1.67
N LEU A 231 3.08 -12.76 1.32
CA LEU A 231 2.35 -11.58 0.83
C LEU A 231 2.39 -10.40 1.83
N PRO A 232 2.16 -10.58 3.15
CA PRO A 232 2.23 -9.48 4.11
C PRO A 232 3.63 -8.85 4.24
N LEU A 233 4.67 -9.51 3.71
CA LEU A 233 6.06 -9.12 3.83
C LEU A 233 6.66 -8.63 2.50
N THR A 234 5.88 -8.58 1.42
CA THR A 234 6.35 -8.30 0.05
C THR A 234 5.41 -7.37 -0.73
N LEU A 235 4.86 -6.34 -0.07
CA LEU A 235 3.87 -5.42 -0.66
C LEU A 235 4.38 -4.75 -1.94
N GLU A 236 5.67 -4.44 -1.99
CA GLU A 236 6.36 -3.85 -3.14
C GLU A 236 6.41 -4.76 -4.37
N LEU A 237 6.11 -6.06 -4.24
CA LEU A 237 6.18 -7.04 -5.33
C LEU A 237 4.81 -7.37 -5.95
N TYR A 238 3.70 -6.86 -5.40
CA TYR A 238 2.32 -7.29 -5.76
C TYR A 238 1.98 -7.14 -7.24
N ASN A 239 2.44 -6.05 -7.87
CA ASN A 239 2.16 -5.73 -9.26
C ASN A 239 3.42 -5.74 -10.14
N GLU A 240 4.53 -6.22 -9.60
CA GLU A 240 5.75 -6.41 -10.39
C GLU A 240 5.54 -7.51 -11.42
N THR A 241 6.12 -7.33 -12.60
CA THR A 241 5.97 -8.27 -13.71
C THR A 241 7.24 -9.07 -13.98
N ASN A 242 7.10 -10.34 -14.35
CA ASN A 242 8.22 -11.16 -14.82
C ASN A 242 8.61 -10.81 -16.29
N ALA A 243 9.56 -11.55 -16.88
CA ALA A 243 10.01 -11.32 -18.26
C ALA A 243 8.91 -11.50 -19.33
N ASP A 244 7.84 -12.23 -19.00
CA ASP A 244 6.67 -12.42 -19.87
C ASP A 244 5.58 -11.35 -19.67
N ASN A 245 5.93 -10.27 -18.95
CA ASN A 245 5.03 -9.23 -18.47
C ASN A 245 3.84 -9.79 -17.67
N GLU A 246 3.98 -10.92 -16.98
CA GLU A 246 2.92 -11.43 -16.09
C GLU A 246 3.10 -10.85 -14.69
N THR A 247 2.02 -10.43 -14.05
CA THR A 247 1.99 -10.29 -12.58
C THR A 247 1.80 -11.66 -11.92
N ALA A 248 2.03 -11.75 -10.60
CA ALA A 248 1.78 -12.98 -9.86
C ALA A 248 0.31 -13.45 -10.00
N LEU A 249 -0.67 -12.53 -9.94
CA LEU A 249 -2.08 -12.86 -10.20
C LEU A 249 -2.29 -13.32 -11.65
N GLY A 250 -1.67 -12.65 -12.62
CA GLY A 250 -1.75 -13.01 -14.03
C GLY A 250 -1.31 -14.43 -14.31
N ARG A 251 -0.17 -14.82 -13.73
CA ARG A 251 0.36 -16.19 -13.81
C ARG A 251 -0.55 -17.18 -13.09
N ALA A 252 -1.02 -16.86 -11.88
CA ALA A 252 -1.88 -17.73 -11.08
C ALA A 252 -3.19 -18.12 -11.80
N ILE A 253 -3.78 -17.21 -12.59
CA ILE A 253 -5.00 -17.48 -13.37
C ILE A 253 -4.78 -18.53 -14.47
N THR A 254 -3.56 -18.65 -14.98
CA THR A 254 -3.20 -19.66 -15.99
C THR A 254 -2.89 -21.02 -15.40
N LEU A 255 -2.75 -21.10 -14.07
CA LEU A 255 -2.45 -22.33 -13.35
C LEU A 255 -3.74 -23.01 -12.87
N PRO A 256 -3.74 -24.34 -12.64
CA PRO A 256 -4.91 -25.08 -12.16
C PRO A 256 -5.35 -24.75 -10.71
N SER A 257 -4.59 -23.93 -9.97
CA SER A 257 -4.77 -23.72 -8.53
C SER A 257 -5.67 -22.51 -8.23
N MET A 258 -6.96 -22.77 -8.01
CA MET A 258 -7.94 -21.76 -7.59
C MET A 258 -7.60 -21.12 -6.23
N ASP A 259 -6.96 -21.86 -5.33
CA ASP A 259 -6.68 -21.39 -3.97
C ASP A 259 -5.58 -20.33 -3.96
N ALA A 260 -4.56 -20.48 -4.80
CA ALA A 260 -3.54 -19.43 -4.99
C ALA A 260 -4.16 -18.12 -5.51
N VAL A 261 -5.13 -18.19 -6.44
CA VAL A 261 -5.86 -17.01 -6.94
C VAL A 261 -6.72 -16.39 -5.85
N ARG A 262 -7.41 -17.19 -5.02
CA ARG A 262 -8.17 -16.66 -3.86
C ARG A 262 -7.26 -15.91 -2.90
N THR A 263 -6.12 -16.48 -2.57
CA THR A 263 -5.17 -15.89 -1.65
C THR A 263 -4.61 -14.57 -2.19
N LEU A 264 -4.28 -14.50 -3.48
CA LEU A 264 -3.81 -13.27 -4.12
C LEU A 264 -4.90 -12.20 -4.22
N ILE A 265 -6.11 -12.57 -4.64
CA ILE A 265 -7.20 -11.60 -4.90
C ILE A 265 -7.87 -11.08 -3.62
N MET A 266 -7.68 -11.75 -2.49
CA MET A 266 -8.13 -11.30 -1.17
C MET A 266 -7.18 -10.27 -0.54
N VAL A 267 -6.00 -10.04 -1.12
CA VAL A 267 -4.99 -9.12 -0.61
C VAL A 267 -5.14 -7.74 -1.26
N ASP A 268 -5.37 -6.73 -0.42
CA ASP A 268 -5.50 -5.33 -0.84
C ASP A 268 -4.22 -4.86 -1.57
N GLY A 269 -4.38 -4.34 -2.80
CA GLY A 269 -3.27 -3.87 -3.65
C GLY A 269 -2.97 -4.75 -4.86
N ILE A 270 -3.50 -5.98 -4.92
CA ILE A 270 -3.44 -6.84 -6.11
C ILE A 270 -4.70 -6.59 -6.95
N SER A 271 -4.55 -6.01 -8.14
CA SER A 271 -5.69 -5.65 -8.98
C SER A 271 -6.25 -6.88 -9.73
N PRO A 272 -7.56 -7.20 -9.60
CA PRO A 272 -8.19 -8.33 -10.28
C PRO A 272 -8.28 -8.16 -11.81
N SER A 273 -8.05 -6.93 -12.29
CA SER A 273 -7.99 -6.58 -13.71
C SER A 273 -6.55 -6.45 -14.22
N SER A 274 -5.51 -6.50 -13.37
CA SER A 274 -4.12 -6.36 -13.81
C SER A 274 -3.39 -7.71 -13.84
N ASN A 275 -2.99 -8.17 -15.03
CA ASN A 275 -2.09 -9.32 -15.20
C ASN A 275 -0.77 -8.95 -15.86
N GLY A 276 -0.49 -7.66 -16.09
CA GLY A 276 0.69 -7.16 -16.79
C GLY A 276 0.71 -7.40 -18.32
N ARG A 277 -0.21 -8.20 -18.86
CA ARG A 277 -0.32 -8.52 -20.30
C ARG A 277 -1.35 -7.65 -21.02
N HIS A 278 -1.33 -7.72 -22.36
CA HIS A 278 -2.32 -7.07 -23.23
C HIS A 278 -3.71 -7.73 -23.23
N LEU A 279 -3.89 -8.87 -22.55
CA LEU A 279 -5.17 -9.57 -22.41
C LEU A 279 -5.74 -9.32 -21.02
N SER A 280 -7.06 -9.17 -20.86
CA SER A 280 -7.64 -9.02 -19.51
C SER A 280 -7.58 -10.34 -18.73
N PRO A 281 -7.42 -10.31 -17.39
CA PRO A 281 -7.47 -11.51 -16.54
C PRO A 281 -8.76 -12.31 -16.73
N LEU A 282 -9.88 -11.61 -16.95
CA LEU A 282 -11.18 -12.22 -17.19
C LEU A 282 -11.26 -12.91 -18.56
N TYR A 283 -10.63 -12.34 -19.59
CA TYR A 283 -10.49 -12.98 -20.90
C TYR A 283 -9.66 -14.26 -20.81
N ILE A 284 -8.54 -14.23 -20.07
CA ILE A 284 -7.70 -15.42 -19.86
C ILE A 284 -8.50 -16.50 -19.13
N ALA A 285 -9.19 -16.17 -18.03
CA ALA A 285 -10.04 -17.12 -17.29
C ALA A 285 -11.20 -17.67 -18.14
N ALA A 286 -11.77 -16.87 -19.04
CA ALA A 286 -12.78 -17.33 -19.98
C ALA A 286 -12.17 -18.28 -21.03
N SER A 287 -10.96 -18.00 -21.51
CA SER A 287 -10.26 -18.83 -22.50
C SER A 287 -9.84 -20.19 -21.97
N THR A 288 -9.59 -20.31 -20.67
CA THR A 288 -9.33 -21.59 -19.99
C THR A 288 -10.62 -22.37 -19.69
N ARG A 289 -11.80 -21.78 -19.98
CA ARG A 289 -13.15 -22.33 -19.73
C ARG A 289 -13.44 -22.63 -18.25
N ASP A 290 -12.73 -21.98 -17.34
CA ASP A 290 -12.93 -22.14 -15.90
C ASP A 290 -13.97 -21.15 -15.37
N VAL A 291 -15.23 -21.61 -15.31
CA VAL A 291 -16.37 -20.82 -14.84
C VAL A 291 -16.19 -20.35 -13.39
N LYS A 292 -15.52 -21.15 -12.53
CA LYS A 292 -15.32 -20.78 -11.12
C LYS A 292 -14.30 -19.66 -10.99
N MET A 293 -13.26 -19.67 -11.83
CA MET A 293 -12.28 -18.59 -11.92
C MET A 293 -12.93 -17.28 -12.37
N VAL A 294 -13.75 -17.33 -13.43
CA VAL A 294 -14.48 -16.16 -13.95
C VAL A 294 -15.38 -15.53 -12.87
N LEU A 295 -16.15 -16.35 -12.15
CA LEU A 295 -17.01 -15.87 -11.06
C LEU A 295 -16.21 -15.27 -9.89
N LEU A 296 -15.07 -15.87 -9.56
CA LEU A 296 -14.20 -15.37 -8.49
C LEU A 296 -13.61 -14.00 -8.84
N LEU A 297 -13.15 -13.82 -10.07
CA LEU A 297 -12.62 -12.54 -10.56
C LEU A 297 -13.69 -11.45 -10.54
N ILE A 298 -14.88 -11.72 -11.09
CA ILE A 298 -16.01 -10.75 -11.11
C ILE A 298 -16.42 -10.36 -9.69
N LYS A 299 -16.55 -11.35 -8.78
CA LYS A 299 -16.95 -11.10 -7.39
C LYS A 299 -15.98 -10.17 -6.66
N ASN A 300 -14.70 -10.21 -7.01
CA ASN A 300 -13.65 -9.39 -6.41
C ASN A 300 -13.29 -8.16 -7.25
N GLY A 301 -14.15 -7.75 -8.20
CA GLY A 301 -14.04 -6.46 -8.88
C GLY A 301 -13.35 -6.49 -10.25
N ALA A 302 -13.16 -7.65 -10.88
CA ALA A 302 -12.72 -7.70 -12.28
C ALA A 302 -13.81 -7.13 -13.20
N ASP A 303 -13.43 -6.16 -14.03
CA ASP A 303 -14.33 -5.52 -14.98
C ASP A 303 -14.74 -6.49 -16.11
N PRO A 304 -16.03 -6.85 -16.22
CA PRO A 304 -16.53 -7.70 -17.32
C PRO A 304 -16.43 -7.03 -18.69
N ASN A 305 -16.23 -5.71 -18.73
CA ASN A 305 -16.07 -4.92 -19.94
C ASN A 305 -14.61 -4.60 -20.24
N ASP A 306 -13.64 -5.18 -19.52
CA ASP A 306 -12.22 -4.97 -19.83
C ASP A 306 -11.91 -5.52 -21.24
N GLY A 307 -11.62 -4.59 -22.15
CA GLY A 307 -11.47 -4.86 -23.57
C GLY A 307 -10.10 -5.22 -24.07
N ARG A 308 -9.15 -5.40 -23.16
CA ARG A 308 -7.82 -5.88 -23.49
C ARG A 308 -7.88 -7.32 -23.98
N GLY A 309 -7.54 -7.54 -25.25
CA GLY A 309 -7.40 -8.88 -25.86
C GLY A 309 -8.37 -9.26 -26.97
N THR A 310 -9.17 -8.32 -27.49
CA THR A 310 -9.98 -8.53 -28.69
C THR A 310 -9.71 -7.44 -29.73
N VAL A 311 -9.87 -7.76 -31.01
CA VAL A 311 -9.65 -6.81 -32.12
C VAL A 311 -10.70 -5.67 -32.09
N GLU A 312 -11.79 -5.83 -31.33
CA GLU A 312 -12.95 -4.90 -31.30
C GLU A 312 -13.45 -4.52 -29.88
N GLY A 313 -12.70 -4.82 -28.82
CA GLY A 313 -13.02 -4.37 -27.45
C GLY A 313 -14.04 -5.23 -26.71
N THR A 314 -13.80 -5.44 -25.41
CA THR A 314 -14.48 -6.31 -24.42
C THR A 314 -14.33 -7.83 -24.62
N ALA A 315 -14.20 -8.57 -23.52
CA ALA A 315 -14.18 -10.03 -23.47
C ALA A 315 -15.43 -10.70 -24.07
N LEU A 316 -16.50 -9.92 -24.32
CA LEU A 316 -17.74 -10.33 -24.98
C LEU A 316 -17.61 -10.47 -26.52
N HIS A 317 -16.51 -9.99 -27.12
CA HIS A 317 -16.26 -10.04 -28.58
C HIS A 317 -15.21 -11.08 -29.00
N ALA A 318 -14.82 -12.00 -28.11
CA ALA A 318 -14.01 -13.16 -28.49
C ALA A 318 -14.83 -14.13 -29.38
N GLU A 319 -14.20 -14.71 -30.41
CA GLU A 319 -14.78 -15.55 -31.47
C GLU A 319 -16.07 -16.31 -31.12
N ASP A 320 -17.02 -16.32 -32.07
CA ASP A 320 -18.43 -16.76 -32.04
C ASP A 320 -18.81 -17.98 -31.19
N THR A 321 -17.88 -18.87 -30.86
CA THR A 321 -18.10 -20.02 -29.97
C THR A 321 -17.99 -19.69 -28.48
N MET A 322 -17.22 -18.67 -28.06
CA MET A 322 -17.13 -18.25 -26.65
C MET A 322 -18.25 -17.28 -26.23
N ARG A 323 -18.75 -16.47 -27.18
CA ARG A 323 -19.90 -15.60 -26.99
C ARG A 323 -21.14 -16.38 -26.53
N GLN A 324 -21.37 -17.56 -27.09
CA GLN A 324 -22.49 -18.42 -26.69
C GLN A 324 -22.29 -18.99 -25.29
N VAL A 325 -21.06 -19.32 -24.87
CA VAL A 325 -20.79 -19.88 -23.53
C VAL A 325 -20.89 -18.80 -22.44
N LEU A 326 -20.35 -17.61 -22.66
CA LEU A 326 -20.45 -16.49 -21.71
C LEU A 326 -21.87 -15.94 -21.61
N LEU A 327 -22.58 -15.82 -22.73
CA LEU A 327 -23.99 -15.42 -22.75
C LEU A 327 -24.88 -16.52 -22.12
N PHE A 328 -24.59 -17.80 -22.36
CA PHE A 328 -25.29 -18.93 -21.74
C PHE A 328 -25.05 -19.00 -20.23
N LEU A 329 -23.83 -18.75 -19.76
CA LEU A 329 -23.50 -18.68 -18.32
C LEU A 329 -24.11 -17.45 -17.65
N TYR A 330 -24.13 -16.29 -18.33
CA TYR A 330 -24.81 -15.07 -17.87
C TYR A 330 -26.34 -15.26 -17.81
N ILE A 331 -26.93 -15.93 -18.80
CA ILE A 331 -28.37 -16.28 -18.84
C ILE A 331 -28.71 -17.36 -17.81
N LEU A 332 -27.82 -18.33 -17.55
CA LEU A 332 -28.00 -19.31 -16.46
C LEU A 332 -27.93 -18.65 -15.09
N CYS A 333 -27.06 -17.66 -14.89
CA CYS A 333 -27.05 -16.84 -13.68
C CYS A 333 -28.36 -16.04 -13.52
N LEU A 334 -28.92 -15.51 -14.61
CA LEU A 334 -30.22 -14.82 -14.63
C LEU A 334 -31.43 -15.76 -14.45
N ALA A 335 -31.35 -17.00 -14.93
CA ALA A 335 -32.42 -17.99 -14.84
C ALA A 335 -32.42 -18.73 -13.48
N TRP A 336 -31.26 -19.08 -12.94
CA TRP A 336 -31.16 -19.76 -11.64
C TRP A 336 -31.48 -18.83 -10.47
N ALA A 337 -31.25 -17.51 -10.63
CA ALA A 337 -31.71 -16.49 -9.69
C ALA A 337 -33.25 -16.32 -9.68
N LYS A 338 -33.97 -16.82 -10.69
CA LYS A 338 -35.40 -16.59 -10.87
C LYS A 338 -36.29 -17.66 -10.22
N ASP A 339 -35.79 -18.88 -10.00
CA ASP A 339 -36.64 -20.02 -9.65
C ASP A 339 -36.55 -20.51 -8.19
N VAL A 340 -35.71 -19.94 -7.31
CA VAL A 340 -35.48 -20.54 -5.97
C VAL A 340 -35.90 -19.67 -4.77
N ILE A 341 -35.98 -18.33 -4.83
CA ILE A 341 -36.16 -17.54 -3.58
C ILE A 341 -37.17 -16.38 -3.74
N PRO A 342 -38.47 -16.59 -3.38
CA PRO A 342 -39.56 -15.64 -3.61
C PRO A 342 -39.61 -14.38 -2.71
N GLN A 343 -38.57 -14.05 -1.94
CA GLN A 343 -38.68 -13.06 -0.85
C GLN A 343 -38.14 -11.65 -1.13
N TYR A 344 -37.77 -11.30 -2.37
CA TYR A 344 -37.22 -9.96 -2.70
C TYR A 344 -37.78 -9.34 -3.99
N ASP A 345 -39.10 -9.40 -4.18
CA ASP A 345 -39.80 -8.83 -5.35
C ASP A 345 -39.84 -7.28 -5.37
N ALA A 346 -39.59 -6.63 -4.22
CA ALA A 346 -39.62 -5.16 -4.09
C ALA A 346 -38.28 -4.47 -4.41
N GLU A 347 -37.14 -5.16 -4.28
CA GLU A 347 -35.82 -4.59 -4.61
C GLU A 347 -35.44 -4.81 -6.08
N LEU A 348 -35.94 -5.86 -6.73
CA LEU A 348 -35.62 -6.13 -8.13
C LEU A 348 -36.31 -5.14 -9.09
N ASN A 349 -37.49 -4.63 -8.75
CA ASN A 349 -38.16 -3.54 -9.48
C ASN A 349 -37.43 -2.19 -9.37
N LYS A 350 -36.58 -2.01 -8.35
CA LYS A 350 -35.66 -0.86 -8.28
C LYS A 350 -34.45 -1.03 -9.20
N ILE A 351 -33.98 -2.27 -9.42
CA ILE A 351 -32.81 -2.55 -10.26
C ILE A 351 -33.19 -2.52 -11.76
N THR A 352 -34.36 -3.03 -12.15
CA THR A 352 -34.82 -2.96 -13.55
C THR A 352 -35.10 -1.52 -14.00
N HIS A 353 -35.52 -0.62 -13.11
CA HIS A 353 -35.67 0.81 -13.41
C HIS A 353 -34.33 1.55 -13.57
N VAL A 354 -33.23 1.03 -13.01
CA VAL A 354 -31.87 1.59 -13.15
C VAL A 354 -31.23 1.21 -14.49
N PHE A 355 -31.59 0.07 -15.08
CA PHE A 355 -30.95 -0.39 -16.33
C PHE A 355 -31.67 0.04 -17.63
N VAL A 356 -32.95 0.44 -17.58
CA VAL A 356 -33.65 0.95 -18.78
C VAL A 356 -33.32 2.43 -19.07
N THR A 357 -32.70 3.14 -18.12
CA THR A 357 -32.24 4.52 -18.31
C THR A 357 -30.79 4.63 -18.76
N ASN A 358 -29.96 3.58 -18.68
CA ASN A 358 -28.54 3.63 -19.08
C ASN A 358 -28.24 3.14 -20.52
N ILE A 359 -29.26 2.99 -21.37
CA ILE A 359 -29.06 2.84 -22.84
C ILE A 359 -29.22 4.19 -23.56
N THR A 360 -29.25 5.30 -22.82
CA THR A 360 -29.09 6.64 -23.41
C THR A 360 -27.66 7.12 -23.18
N LEU A 361 -26.89 7.18 -24.27
CA LEU A 361 -25.65 7.97 -24.46
C LEU A 361 -25.01 8.47 -23.16
N ILE A 362 -24.06 7.72 -22.60
CA ILE A 362 -23.34 8.10 -21.37
C ILE A 362 -22.49 9.35 -21.67
N ASP A 363 -22.76 10.43 -20.94
CA ASP A 363 -21.96 11.64 -20.90
C ASP A 363 -20.58 11.32 -20.25
N PRO A 364 -19.44 11.59 -20.91
CA PRO A 364 -18.09 11.37 -20.37
C PRO A 364 -17.88 11.97 -18.96
N THR A 365 -18.65 13.00 -18.62
CA THR A 365 -18.59 13.71 -17.35
C THR A 365 -19.05 12.85 -16.16
N GLU A 366 -20.06 11.98 -16.35
CA GLU A 366 -20.58 11.12 -15.27
C GLU A 366 -19.61 9.99 -14.92
N SER A 367 -18.87 9.47 -15.92
CA SER A 367 -17.87 8.41 -15.72
C SER A 367 -16.72 8.85 -14.81
N ARG A 368 -16.17 10.05 -15.03
CA ARG A 368 -15.03 10.57 -14.24
C ARG A 368 -15.38 10.81 -12.77
N GLN A 369 -16.58 11.30 -12.49
CA GLN A 369 -17.07 11.51 -11.12
C GLN A 369 -17.29 10.18 -10.40
N GLN A 370 -17.82 9.17 -11.08
CA GLN A 370 -18.04 7.83 -10.53
C GLN A 370 -16.73 7.11 -10.23
N GLU A 371 -15.74 7.22 -11.11
CA GLU A 371 -14.39 6.68 -10.90
C GLU A 371 -13.73 7.28 -9.66
N GLU A 372 -13.72 8.62 -9.54
CA GLU A 372 -13.12 9.27 -8.37
C GLU A 372 -13.90 8.98 -7.09
N TYR A 373 -15.24 8.90 -7.15
CA TYR A 373 -16.04 8.46 -6.02
C TYR A 373 -15.64 7.06 -5.55
N SER A 374 -15.41 6.13 -6.49
CA SER A 374 -14.97 4.77 -6.16
C SER A 374 -13.59 4.76 -5.50
N ARG A 375 -12.64 5.56 -6.02
CA ARG A 375 -11.31 5.73 -5.39
C ARG A 375 -11.40 6.34 -3.99
N LEU A 376 -12.25 7.35 -3.81
CA LEU A 376 -12.50 7.97 -2.51
C LEU A 376 -13.08 6.97 -1.51
N GLN A 377 -14.06 6.15 -1.92
CA GLN A 377 -14.60 5.09 -1.06
C GLN A 377 -13.51 4.10 -0.66
N GLY A 378 -12.63 3.71 -1.58
CA GLY A 378 -11.43 2.92 -1.29
C GLY A 378 -10.57 3.56 -0.19
N ARG A 379 -10.19 4.85 -0.35
CA ARG A 379 -9.37 5.58 0.63
C ARG A 379 -10.04 5.78 1.99
N LEU A 380 -11.36 5.66 2.07
CA LEU A 380 -12.13 5.76 3.31
C LEU A 380 -12.32 4.42 4.01
N GLN A 381 -11.96 3.28 3.41
CA GLN A 381 -12.09 1.99 4.06
C GLN A 381 -11.20 1.91 5.30
N ARG A 382 -11.72 1.30 6.37
CA ARG A 382 -11.01 1.19 7.66
C ARG A 382 -9.72 0.37 7.58
N SER A 383 -9.58 -0.49 6.58
CA SER A 383 -8.37 -1.26 6.30
C SER A 383 -7.25 -0.41 5.68
N THR A 384 -7.55 0.79 5.19
CA THR A 384 -6.58 1.63 4.46
C THR A 384 -5.66 2.39 5.41
N GLY A 385 -4.50 1.80 5.72
CA GLY A 385 -3.49 2.40 6.59
C GLY A 385 -3.83 2.32 8.08
N SER A 386 -3.09 3.05 8.91
CA SER A 386 -3.30 3.03 10.36
C SER A 386 -4.59 3.74 10.75
N TRP A 387 -5.44 3.08 11.54
CA TRP A 387 -6.70 3.64 12.05
C TRP A 387 -6.45 4.61 13.21
N ASP A 388 -5.90 5.79 12.89
CA ASP A 388 -5.59 6.86 13.82
C ASP A 388 -6.11 8.22 13.33
N THR A 389 -5.74 9.32 13.99
CA THR A 389 -6.17 10.69 13.63
C THR A 389 -5.75 11.13 12.22
N SER A 390 -4.80 10.45 11.59
CA SER A 390 -4.39 10.68 10.21
C SER A 390 -5.24 9.92 9.20
N HIS A 391 -6.01 8.90 9.60
CA HIS A 391 -6.85 8.13 8.69
C HIS A 391 -7.97 9.00 8.07
N PRO A 392 -8.22 8.96 6.74
CA PRO A 392 -9.23 9.80 6.08
C PRO A 392 -10.63 9.70 6.69
N ARG A 393 -11.13 8.47 6.96
CA ARG A 393 -12.44 8.26 7.63
C ARG A 393 -12.48 8.77 9.07
N GLN A 394 -11.38 8.70 9.82
CA GLN A 394 -11.29 9.28 11.18
C GLN A 394 -11.37 10.81 11.13
N ARG A 395 -10.65 11.44 10.19
CA ARG A 395 -10.74 12.89 9.97
C ARG A 395 -12.14 13.31 9.54
N LEU A 396 -12.81 12.52 8.69
CA LEU A 396 -14.18 12.77 8.26
C LEU A 396 -15.17 12.67 9.41
N LEU A 397 -15.11 11.61 10.23
CA LEU A 397 -15.94 11.46 11.43
C LEU A 397 -15.68 12.58 12.44
N THR A 398 -14.43 13.03 12.57
CA THR A 398 -14.06 14.19 13.40
C THR A 398 -14.73 15.48 12.92
N ALA A 399 -14.70 15.74 11.61
CA ALA A 399 -15.37 16.91 11.04
C ALA A 399 -16.90 16.84 11.18
N LEU A 400 -17.51 15.66 10.93
CA LEU A 400 -18.95 15.43 11.14
C LEU A 400 -19.35 15.67 12.60
N HIS A 401 -18.58 15.15 13.56
CA HIS A 401 -18.81 15.40 14.99
C HIS A 401 -18.72 16.90 15.32
N ALA A 402 -17.72 17.60 14.78
CA ALA A 402 -17.58 19.03 15.02
C ALA A 402 -18.76 19.86 14.47
N PHE A 403 -19.24 19.58 13.25
CA PHE A 403 -20.48 20.20 12.73
C PHE A 403 -21.71 19.81 13.54
N HIS A 404 -21.82 18.55 13.96
CA HIS A 404 -22.94 18.05 14.78
C HIS A 404 -23.07 18.82 16.11
N ARG A 405 -21.93 19.23 16.68
CA ARG A 405 -21.84 20.00 17.94
C ARG A 405 -21.76 21.52 17.75
N TYR A 406 -22.09 22.05 16.57
CA TYR A 406 -21.91 23.47 16.22
C TYR A 406 -22.39 24.45 17.32
N LYS A 407 -23.65 24.34 17.75
CA LYS A 407 -24.23 25.27 18.72
C LYS A 407 -23.55 25.14 20.07
N GLU A 408 -23.38 23.91 20.56
CA GLU A 408 -22.78 23.64 21.86
C GLU A 408 -21.40 24.31 21.99
N ARG A 409 -20.55 24.15 20.96
CA ARG A 409 -19.21 24.75 20.93
C ARG A 409 -19.23 26.26 20.86
N ASN A 410 -20.20 26.85 20.15
CA ASN A 410 -20.35 28.30 20.06
C ASN A 410 -20.98 28.93 21.32
N LEU A 411 -21.88 28.21 21.99
CA LEU A 411 -22.51 28.67 23.23
C LEU A 411 -21.53 28.73 24.41
N ALA A 412 -20.47 27.93 24.40
CA ALA A 412 -19.42 28.03 25.43
C ALA A 412 -18.83 29.44 25.51
N GLU A 413 -18.65 30.11 24.36
CA GLU A 413 -18.15 31.48 24.31
C GLU A 413 -19.22 32.50 24.73
N THR A 414 -20.47 32.31 24.29
CA THR A 414 -21.56 33.20 24.71
C THR A 414 -21.80 33.14 26.22
N LYS A 415 -21.70 31.95 26.81
CA LYS A 415 -21.70 31.74 28.26
C LYS A 415 -20.55 32.48 28.93
N ARG A 416 -19.34 32.43 28.36
CA ARG A 416 -18.17 33.17 28.87
C ARG A 416 -18.41 34.67 28.86
N TRP A 417 -18.96 35.23 27.77
CA TRP A 417 -19.32 36.66 27.71
C TRP A 417 -20.38 37.02 28.76
N ARG A 418 -21.40 36.17 28.95
CA ARG A 418 -22.42 36.35 29.98
C ARG A 418 -21.84 36.33 31.38
N ASP A 419 -20.93 35.40 31.66
CA ASP A 419 -20.27 35.27 32.97
C ASP A 419 -19.33 36.44 33.25
N TRP A 420 -18.64 36.97 32.25
CA TRP A 420 -17.87 38.21 32.37
C TRP A 420 -18.74 39.44 32.60
N TYR A 421 -19.86 39.54 31.90
CA TYR A 421 -20.78 40.65 32.09
C TYR A 421 -21.36 40.69 33.52
N LYS A 422 -21.54 39.53 34.18
CA LYS A 422 -21.93 39.47 35.61
C LYS A 422 -20.90 40.12 36.54
N LYS A 423 -19.62 40.19 36.15
CA LYS A 423 -18.54 40.81 36.93
C LYS A 423 -18.57 42.34 36.88
N ILE A 424 -19.32 42.94 35.94
CA ILE A 424 -19.51 44.39 35.87
C ILE A 424 -20.33 44.85 37.10
N PRO A 425 -19.89 45.92 37.80
CA PRO A 425 -20.63 46.52 38.91
C PRO A 425 -22.11 46.76 38.61
N LYS A 426 -22.99 46.53 39.59
CA LYS A 426 -24.45 46.56 39.39
C LYS A 426 -24.95 47.88 38.80
N ASN A 427 -24.41 49.01 39.26
CA ASN A 427 -24.76 50.34 38.74
C ASN A 427 -24.38 50.51 37.26
N GLN A 428 -23.17 50.11 36.87
CA GLN A 428 -22.71 50.15 35.48
C GLN A 428 -23.53 49.21 34.59
N ARG A 429 -23.82 48.00 35.08
CA ARG A 429 -24.67 47.04 34.37
C ARG A 429 -26.10 47.56 34.16
N SER A 430 -26.65 48.27 35.15
CA SER A 430 -27.97 48.91 35.02
C SER A 430 -27.99 49.94 33.87
N ILE A 431 -26.94 50.77 33.76
CA ILE A 431 -26.78 51.74 32.66
C ILE A 431 -26.67 51.00 31.32
N VAL A 432 -25.88 49.94 31.24
CA VAL A 432 -25.72 49.15 30.02
C VAL A 432 -27.05 48.50 29.61
N GLU A 433 -27.81 47.93 30.54
CA GLU A 433 -29.11 47.33 30.24
C GLU A 433 -30.15 48.35 29.82
N SER A 434 -30.25 49.50 30.51
CA SER A 434 -31.23 50.53 30.16
C SER A 434 -30.93 51.22 28.83
N THR A 435 -29.64 51.33 28.47
CA THR A 435 -29.20 52.04 27.27
C THR A 435 -29.13 51.14 26.04
N VAL A 436 -28.41 50.02 26.13
CA VAL A 436 -28.11 49.17 24.95
C VAL A 436 -28.68 47.76 25.04
N LYS A 437 -29.31 47.39 26.16
CA LYS A 437 -29.96 46.09 26.36
C LYS A 437 -29.01 44.91 26.06
N TYR A 438 -27.82 44.93 26.64
CA TYR A 438 -26.75 43.96 26.34
C TYR A 438 -27.18 42.50 26.57
N THR A 439 -28.00 42.24 27.59
CA THR A 439 -28.57 40.89 27.82
C THR A 439 -29.45 40.44 26.65
N ARG A 440 -30.23 41.35 26.05
CA ARG A 440 -31.02 41.05 24.85
C ARG A 440 -30.10 40.68 23.68
N LYS A 441 -29.00 41.40 23.47
CA LYS A 441 -28.00 41.09 22.42
C LYS A 441 -27.45 39.68 22.58
N LEU A 442 -27.06 39.29 23.80
CA LEU A 442 -26.59 37.93 24.11
C LEU A 442 -27.67 36.88 23.78
N ASN A 443 -28.90 37.07 24.25
CA ASN A 443 -30.00 36.14 23.99
C ASN A 443 -30.31 36.01 22.48
N THR A 444 -30.27 37.13 21.74
CA THR A 444 -30.44 37.09 20.28
C THR A 444 -29.35 36.26 19.63
N VAL A 445 -28.08 36.45 19.98
CA VAL A 445 -26.97 35.67 19.40
C VAL A 445 -27.10 34.17 19.71
N GLU A 446 -27.57 33.79 20.91
CA GLU A 446 -27.87 32.38 21.23
C GLU A 446 -28.91 31.77 20.27
N HIS A 447 -29.96 32.51 19.92
CA HIS A 447 -30.95 32.09 18.91
C HIS A 447 -30.41 32.09 17.48
N LEU A 448 -29.48 32.99 17.14
CA LEU A 448 -28.85 32.97 15.82
C LEU A 448 -27.92 31.76 15.66
N PHE A 449 -27.26 31.30 16.74
CA PHE A 449 -26.53 30.03 16.72
C PHE A 449 -27.45 28.83 16.47
N GLU A 450 -28.71 28.84 16.93
CA GLU A 450 -29.70 27.81 16.58
C GLU A 450 -30.02 27.80 15.08
N THR A 451 -30.06 28.97 14.45
CA THR A 451 -30.26 29.07 13.00
C THR A 451 -29.07 28.49 12.24
N ASN A 452 -27.84 28.83 12.64
CA ASN A 452 -26.63 28.29 12.04
C ASN A 452 -26.46 26.78 12.31
N GLU A 453 -26.90 26.27 13.46
CA GLU A 453 -26.88 24.84 13.77
C GLU A 453 -27.75 24.02 12.81
N ARG A 454 -28.93 24.53 12.43
CA ARG A 454 -29.75 23.86 11.42
C ARG A 454 -28.98 23.67 10.12
N LEU A 455 -28.25 24.69 9.66
CA LEU A 455 -27.38 24.58 8.49
C LEU A 455 -26.25 23.56 8.72
N ALA A 456 -25.58 23.59 9.88
CA ALA A 456 -24.54 22.61 10.23
C ALA A 456 -25.08 21.16 10.23
N HIS A 457 -26.29 20.93 10.73
CA HIS A 457 -26.94 19.62 10.71
C HIS A 457 -27.36 19.18 9.31
N GLU A 458 -27.76 20.11 8.43
CA GLU A 458 -27.98 19.79 7.02
C GLU A 458 -26.68 19.38 6.31
N ILE A 459 -25.54 20.03 6.63
CA ILE A 459 -24.20 19.63 6.14
C ILE A 459 -23.87 18.22 6.63
N VAL A 460 -24.08 17.92 7.92
CA VAL A 460 -23.87 16.57 8.49
C VAL A 460 -24.74 15.55 7.76
N LYS A 461 -26.05 15.82 7.60
CA LYS A 461 -26.97 14.92 6.91
C LYS A 461 -26.52 14.61 5.49
N ARG A 462 -26.08 15.63 4.74
CA ARG A 462 -25.57 15.44 3.38
C ARG A 462 -24.27 14.65 3.37
N GLY A 463 -23.36 14.92 4.32
CA GLY A 463 -22.13 14.15 4.49
C GLY A 463 -22.41 12.67 4.76
N LEU A 464 -23.27 12.36 5.73
CA LEU A 464 -23.65 10.97 6.04
C LEU A 464 -24.19 10.23 4.81
N GLN A 465 -25.04 10.89 4.02
CA GLN A 465 -25.60 10.33 2.78
C GLN A 465 -24.52 10.09 1.72
N PHE A 466 -23.67 11.08 1.45
CA PHE A 466 -22.67 11.00 0.38
C PHE A 466 -21.56 9.98 0.71
N TYR A 467 -21.09 9.95 1.96
CA TYR A 467 -19.98 9.08 2.37
C TYR A 467 -20.43 7.70 2.86
N ASN A 468 -21.73 7.39 2.77
CA ASN A 468 -22.32 6.14 3.25
C ASN A 468 -21.93 5.84 4.73
N ILE A 469 -22.11 6.85 5.59
CA ILE A 469 -21.87 6.74 7.04
C ILE A 469 -23.24 6.66 7.71
N SER A 470 -23.44 5.63 8.53
CA SER A 470 -24.68 5.48 9.29
C SER A 470 -24.74 6.48 10.45
N GLN A 471 -25.94 6.89 10.86
CA GLN A 471 -26.11 7.73 12.06
C GLN A 471 -25.51 7.04 13.29
N THR A 472 -25.68 5.71 13.41
CA THR A 472 -25.12 4.91 14.51
C THR A 472 -23.59 4.97 14.58
N GLU A 473 -22.90 4.95 13.43
CA GLU A 473 -21.45 5.07 13.37
C GLU A 473 -20.98 6.43 13.91
N LEU A 474 -21.63 7.52 13.49
CA LEU A 474 -21.34 8.85 13.99
C LEU A 474 -21.63 8.95 15.49
N ASP A 475 -22.79 8.47 15.96
CA ASP A 475 -23.19 8.52 17.36
C ASP A 475 -22.20 7.76 18.26
N GLN A 476 -21.73 6.60 17.81
CA GLN A 476 -20.72 5.82 18.52
C GLN A 476 -19.40 6.58 18.59
N PHE A 477 -18.93 7.15 17.48
CA PHE A 477 -17.71 7.94 17.43
C PHE A 477 -17.77 9.18 18.34
N VAL A 478 -18.90 9.91 18.33
CA VAL A 478 -19.17 11.05 19.21
C VAL A 478 -19.06 10.63 20.67
N LYS A 479 -19.76 9.55 21.05
CA LYS A 479 -19.77 9.03 22.41
C LYS A 479 -18.38 8.61 22.90
N GLU A 480 -17.60 7.96 22.05
CA GLU A 480 -16.23 7.54 22.37
C GLU A 480 -15.30 8.74 22.58
N ASN A 481 -15.34 9.73 21.69
CA ASN A 481 -14.53 10.94 21.80
C ASN A 481 -14.90 11.77 23.04
N GLU A 482 -16.20 11.93 23.32
CA GLU A 482 -16.68 12.66 24.50
C GLU A 482 -16.29 11.97 25.80
N LYS A 483 -16.36 10.62 25.84
CA LYS A 483 -15.89 9.84 26.98
C LYS A 483 -14.39 10.04 27.25
N GLN A 484 -13.60 10.27 26.19
CA GLN A 484 -12.17 10.57 26.28
C GLN A 484 -11.87 12.06 26.56
N GLY A 485 -12.90 12.91 26.65
CA GLY A 485 -12.74 14.35 26.87
C GLY A 485 -12.19 15.11 25.65
N ILE A 486 -12.28 14.53 24.45
CA ILE A 486 -11.82 15.16 23.22
C ILE A 486 -12.77 16.29 22.85
N ASN A 487 -12.23 17.52 22.83
CA ASN A 487 -12.97 18.71 22.43
C ASN A 487 -13.01 18.84 20.91
N THR A 488 -14.18 19.09 20.33
CA THR A 488 -14.32 19.34 18.90
C THR A 488 -13.84 20.74 18.50
N ASP A 489 -13.32 20.84 17.26
CA ASP A 489 -12.79 22.06 16.68
C ASP A 489 -13.91 23.01 16.25
N LYS A 490 -13.99 24.16 16.92
CA LYS A 490 -14.92 25.25 16.56
C LYS A 490 -14.40 26.06 15.36
N THR A 491 -13.09 26.25 15.27
CA THR A 491 -12.47 27.17 14.32
C THR A 491 -12.62 26.66 12.90
N SER A 492 -12.30 25.39 12.64
CA SER A 492 -12.42 24.81 11.29
C SER A 492 -13.86 24.80 10.77
N VAL A 493 -14.83 24.56 11.66
CA VAL A 493 -16.26 24.64 11.31
C VAL A 493 -16.67 26.07 10.94
N SER A 494 -16.28 27.06 11.76
CA SER A 494 -16.55 28.48 11.47
C SER A 494 -15.90 28.92 10.16
N GLN A 495 -14.65 28.51 9.90
CA GLN A 495 -13.94 28.81 8.65
C GLN A 495 -14.67 28.21 7.44
N ALA A 496 -14.99 26.91 7.45
CA ALA A 496 -15.69 26.26 6.34
C ALA A 496 -17.05 26.92 6.03
N MET A 497 -17.82 27.32 7.06
CA MET A 497 -19.06 28.05 6.84
C MET A 497 -18.83 29.48 6.33
N LYS A 498 -17.80 30.19 6.82
CA LYS A 498 -17.45 31.53 6.32
C LYS A 498 -16.97 31.50 4.87
N HIS A 499 -16.43 30.39 4.37
CA HIS A 499 -16.15 30.23 2.95
C HIS A 499 -17.40 30.24 2.06
N PHE A 500 -18.61 29.94 2.57
CA PHE A 500 -19.83 30.19 1.80
C PHE A 500 -19.98 31.68 1.46
N VAL A 501 -19.58 32.58 2.36
CA VAL A 501 -19.62 34.02 2.10
C VAL A 501 -18.59 34.40 1.04
N ARG A 502 -17.34 34.00 1.25
CA ARG A 502 -16.22 34.34 0.36
C ARG A 502 -16.44 33.81 -1.06
N ASP A 503 -16.76 32.53 -1.18
CA ASP A 503 -16.75 31.84 -2.47
C ASP A 503 -18.13 31.85 -3.15
N TRP A 504 -19.23 31.92 -2.40
CA TRP A 504 -20.59 31.64 -2.92
C TRP A 504 -21.67 32.62 -2.44
N ALA A 505 -21.32 33.80 -1.95
CA ALA A 505 -22.29 34.85 -1.68
C ALA A 505 -21.92 36.15 -2.41
N ASP A 506 -22.91 37.01 -2.62
CA ASP A 506 -22.71 38.36 -3.16
C ASP A 506 -21.76 39.18 -2.27
N GLU A 507 -21.81 39.00 -0.95
CA GLU A 507 -20.90 39.70 -0.02
C GLU A 507 -19.41 39.34 -0.22
N GLY A 508 -19.10 38.21 -0.87
CA GLY A 508 -17.72 37.84 -1.23
C GLY A 508 -17.28 38.34 -2.61
N TYR A 509 -18.14 39.01 -3.37
CA TYR A 509 -17.88 39.41 -4.76
C TYR A 509 -16.59 40.22 -4.90
N ASP A 510 -16.43 41.29 -4.10
CA ASP A 510 -15.25 42.16 -4.16
C ASP A 510 -13.95 41.39 -3.94
N GLU A 511 -13.94 40.44 -2.99
CA GLU A 511 -12.77 39.60 -2.71
C GLU A 511 -12.43 38.68 -3.89
N ARG A 512 -13.44 38.14 -4.56
CA ARG A 512 -13.25 37.35 -5.79
C ARG A 512 -12.76 38.22 -6.95
N GLN A 513 -13.25 39.45 -7.08
CA GLN A 513 -12.81 40.38 -8.13
C GLN A 513 -11.38 40.90 -7.89
N ASP A 514 -10.95 41.02 -6.64
CA ASP A 514 -9.55 41.34 -6.35
C ASP A 514 -8.60 40.19 -6.71
N ALA A 515 -9.05 38.93 -6.59
CA ALA A 515 -8.21 37.74 -6.74
C ALA A 515 -8.26 37.09 -8.14
N PHE A 516 -9.44 36.78 -8.65
CA PHE A 516 -9.61 35.85 -9.79
C PHE A 516 -9.26 36.41 -11.17
N PRO A 517 -9.47 37.70 -11.50
CA PRO A 517 -9.29 38.19 -12.86
C PRO A 517 -7.92 37.91 -13.47
N CYS A 518 -6.84 37.93 -12.68
CA CYS A 518 -5.50 37.62 -13.17
C CYS A 518 -5.32 36.16 -13.58
N VAL A 519 -5.86 35.25 -12.77
CA VAL A 519 -5.85 33.81 -13.06
C VAL A 519 -6.76 33.52 -14.26
N LEU A 520 -7.99 34.01 -14.23
CA LEU A 520 -8.99 33.76 -15.29
C LEU A 520 -8.57 34.38 -16.62
N GLY A 521 -8.02 35.60 -16.61
CA GLY A 521 -7.51 36.27 -17.81
C GLY A 521 -6.33 35.53 -18.44
N THR A 522 -5.41 35.01 -17.60
CA THR A 522 -4.29 34.19 -18.08
C THR A 522 -4.79 32.91 -18.74
N LEU A 523 -5.74 32.21 -18.11
CA LEU A 523 -6.35 30.99 -18.65
C LEU A 523 -7.15 31.28 -19.92
N ALA A 524 -7.94 32.36 -19.94
CA ALA A 524 -8.77 32.73 -21.08
C ALA A 524 -7.95 32.93 -22.37
N ASN A 525 -6.72 33.44 -22.25
CA ASN A 525 -5.80 33.67 -23.38
C ASN A 525 -5.10 32.40 -23.89
N MET A 526 -5.28 31.24 -23.24
CA MET A 526 -4.68 29.98 -23.70
C MET A 526 -5.46 29.39 -24.88
N SER A 527 -4.74 29.04 -25.94
CA SER A 527 -5.32 28.35 -27.11
C SER A 527 -5.85 26.97 -26.72
N ARG A 528 -7.14 26.74 -26.96
CA ARG A 528 -7.85 25.50 -26.63
C ARG A 528 -9.12 25.33 -27.47
N THR A 529 -9.61 24.11 -27.59
CA THR A 529 -10.90 23.80 -28.24
C THR A 529 -11.76 22.95 -27.30
N PHE A 530 -13.06 22.83 -27.59
CA PHE A 530 -13.93 21.93 -26.83
C PHE A 530 -13.63 20.45 -27.09
N GLU A 531 -13.10 20.11 -28.27
CA GLU A 531 -12.70 18.75 -28.63
C GLU A 531 -11.40 18.32 -27.92
N HIS A 532 -10.53 19.28 -27.61
CA HIS A 532 -9.27 19.08 -26.92
C HIS A 532 -9.18 20.04 -25.73
N PRO A 533 -9.95 19.79 -24.66
CA PRO A 533 -9.95 20.66 -23.49
C PRO A 533 -8.60 20.58 -22.78
N LEU A 534 -8.17 21.72 -22.22
CA LEU A 534 -6.97 21.75 -21.39
C LEU A 534 -7.28 21.23 -19.99
N ARG A 535 -6.44 20.33 -19.46
CA ARG A 535 -6.58 19.78 -18.11
C ARG A 535 -6.02 20.75 -17.07
N VAL A 536 -6.87 21.20 -16.16
CA VAL A 536 -6.51 22.15 -15.10
C VAL A 536 -6.68 21.51 -13.73
N LEU A 537 -5.67 21.64 -12.87
CA LEU A 537 -5.75 21.24 -11.46
C LEU A 537 -5.69 22.47 -10.56
N LEU A 538 -6.59 22.54 -9.57
CA LEU A 538 -6.62 23.56 -8.53
C LEU A 538 -6.45 22.91 -7.14
N PRO A 539 -5.22 22.82 -6.61
CA PRO A 539 -4.98 22.34 -5.25
C PRO A 539 -5.43 23.35 -4.19
N GLY A 540 -5.91 22.84 -3.05
CA GLY A 540 -6.38 23.67 -1.93
C GLY A 540 -7.56 24.55 -2.31
N ALA A 541 -8.55 23.99 -3.00
CA ALA A 541 -9.59 24.77 -3.64
C ALA A 541 -10.65 25.35 -2.68
N GLY A 542 -10.65 24.99 -1.40
CA GLY A 542 -11.66 25.45 -0.45
C GLY A 542 -13.06 24.98 -0.86
N LEU A 543 -13.99 25.91 -1.12
CA LEU A 543 -15.31 25.58 -1.67
C LEU A 543 -15.37 25.67 -3.19
N GLY A 544 -14.22 25.80 -3.86
CA GLY A 544 -14.08 25.51 -5.28
C GLY A 544 -14.57 26.58 -6.23
N ARG A 545 -14.94 27.79 -5.78
CA ARG A 545 -15.52 28.81 -6.68
C ARG A 545 -14.62 29.13 -7.87
N LEU A 546 -13.31 29.28 -7.67
CA LEU A 546 -12.37 29.51 -8.77
C LEU A 546 -12.40 28.36 -9.79
N ALA A 547 -12.51 27.11 -9.35
CA ALA A 547 -12.59 25.96 -10.26
C ALA A 547 -13.86 26.02 -11.14
N HIS A 548 -15.00 26.45 -10.57
CA HIS A 548 -16.24 26.65 -11.32
C HIS A 548 -16.16 27.82 -12.30
N GLU A 549 -15.49 28.92 -11.93
CA GLU A 549 -15.23 30.06 -12.84
C GLU A 549 -14.28 29.67 -13.98
N VAL A 550 -13.25 28.86 -13.72
CA VAL A 550 -12.38 28.30 -14.76
C VAL A 550 -13.17 27.40 -15.72
N ASN A 551 -14.03 26.53 -15.19
CA ASN A 551 -14.89 25.69 -16.01
C ASN A 551 -15.83 26.53 -16.90
N ALA A 552 -16.33 27.66 -16.39
CA ALA A 552 -17.20 28.57 -17.14
C ALA A 552 -16.51 29.27 -18.32
N LEU A 553 -15.16 29.32 -18.36
CA LEU A 553 -14.41 29.83 -19.52
C LEU A 553 -14.50 28.91 -20.76
N GLY A 554 -14.97 27.67 -20.59
CA GLY A 554 -15.07 26.67 -21.67
C GLY A 554 -13.71 26.13 -22.13
N GLY A 555 -13.71 24.93 -22.72
CA GLY A 555 -12.50 24.28 -23.23
C GLY A 555 -11.51 23.84 -22.14
N PHE A 556 -11.97 23.62 -20.91
CA PHE A 556 -11.16 23.14 -19.79
C PHE A 556 -11.79 21.88 -19.17
N GLU A 557 -10.95 20.90 -18.87
CA GLU A 557 -11.30 19.77 -18.00
C GLU A 557 -10.77 20.08 -16.59
N VAL A 558 -11.67 20.47 -15.69
CA VAL A 558 -11.28 21.02 -14.38
C VAL A 558 -11.28 19.94 -13.31
N THR A 559 -10.19 19.92 -12.55
CA THR A 559 -10.01 19.13 -11.33
C THR A 559 -9.70 20.09 -10.20
N MET A 560 -10.37 19.93 -9.07
CA MET A 560 -9.99 20.61 -7.84
C MET A 560 -9.66 19.60 -6.76
N ASN A 561 -8.74 19.96 -5.88
CA ASN A 561 -8.29 19.13 -4.78
C ASN A 561 -8.46 19.86 -3.45
N GLU A 562 -8.96 19.15 -2.45
CA GLU A 562 -9.11 19.66 -1.10
C GLU A 562 -8.87 18.54 -0.07
N TRP A 563 -8.09 18.86 0.96
CA TRP A 563 -7.68 17.93 2.01
C TRP A 563 -8.58 18.01 3.24
N SER A 564 -9.05 19.21 3.57
CA SER A 564 -9.85 19.49 4.77
C SER A 564 -11.23 18.87 4.65
N MET A 565 -11.50 17.90 5.54
CA MET A 565 -12.82 17.27 5.63
C MET A 565 -13.92 18.28 5.99
N TYR A 566 -13.57 19.42 6.61
CA TYR A 566 -14.51 20.50 6.88
C TYR A 566 -14.95 21.22 5.61
N MET A 567 -14.00 21.52 4.72
CA MET A 567 -14.28 22.13 3.42
C MET A 567 -15.01 21.14 2.50
N ASN A 568 -14.59 19.88 2.48
CA ASN A 568 -15.24 18.84 1.68
C ASN A 568 -16.71 18.66 2.07
N LEU A 569 -17.03 18.57 3.36
CA LEU A 569 -18.42 18.49 3.84
C LEU A 569 -19.24 19.72 3.42
N ALA A 570 -18.70 20.92 3.59
CA ALA A 570 -19.35 22.16 3.20
C ALA A 570 -19.58 22.23 1.68
N TYR A 571 -18.59 21.80 0.87
CA TYR A 571 -18.71 21.74 -0.58
C TYR A 571 -19.75 20.71 -1.04
N ARG A 572 -19.75 19.49 -0.48
CA ARG A 572 -20.74 18.44 -0.83
C ARG A 572 -22.17 18.84 -0.49
N TYR A 573 -22.35 19.69 0.53
CA TYR A 573 -23.62 20.33 0.84
C TYR A 573 -23.97 21.40 -0.19
N LEU A 574 -23.09 22.35 -0.43
CA LEU A 574 -23.25 23.41 -1.41
C LEU A 574 -23.60 22.86 -2.80
N SER A 575 -22.87 21.86 -3.29
CA SER A 575 -23.05 21.27 -4.61
C SER A 575 -24.36 20.46 -4.75
N SER A 576 -25.10 20.28 -3.66
CA SER A 576 -26.42 19.65 -3.65
C SER A 576 -27.59 20.63 -3.66
N LEU A 577 -27.30 21.94 -3.54
CA LEU A 577 -28.34 22.97 -3.50
C LEU A 577 -28.94 23.17 -4.89
N PRO A 578 -30.29 23.14 -5.03
CA PRO A 578 -30.94 23.17 -6.34
C PRO A 578 -31.17 24.58 -6.88
N SER A 579 -30.99 25.61 -6.05
CA SER A 579 -31.31 27.00 -6.42
C SER A 579 -30.41 28.01 -5.72
N VAL A 580 -30.21 29.14 -6.40
CA VAL A 580 -29.45 30.28 -5.90
C VAL A 580 -30.15 30.93 -4.70
N ASN A 581 -29.37 31.49 -3.78
CA ASN A 581 -29.84 32.19 -2.58
C ASN A 581 -30.85 31.39 -1.73
N SER A 582 -30.80 30.06 -1.81
CA SER A 582 -31.76 29.15 -1.17
C SER A 582 -31.48 28.91 0.31
N LYS A 583 -30.27 29.26 0.78
CA LYS A 583 -29.83 29.12 2.16
C LYS A 583 -29.29 30.42 2.68
N SER A 584 -29.44 30.63 3.99
CA SER A 584 -28.91 31.82 4.66
C SER A 584 -28.48 31.48 6.07
N PHE A 585 -27.45 32.16 6.57
CA PHE A 585 -26.94 31.97 7.92
C PHE A 585 -26.27 33.25 8.42
N HIS A 586 -25.83 33.24 9.69
CA HIS A 586 -25.26 34.39 10.37
C HIS A 586 -23.74 34.19 10.57
N PRO A 587 -22.88 34.54 9.60
CA PRO A 587 -21.44 34.23 9.63
C PRO A 587 -20.61 35.03 10.65
N HIS A 588 -21.14 36.12 11.19
CA HIS A 588 -20.34 37.08 11.96
C HIS A 588 -20.57 37.06 13.48
N ILE A 589 -21.56 36.30 13.95
CA ILE A 589 -22.01 36.33 15.35
C ILE A 589 -21.01 35.71 16.34
N ASP A 590 -19.99 35.00 15.84
CA ASP A 590 -18.96 34.33 16.63
C ASP A 590 -17.77 35.22 16.98
N TRP A 591 -17.69 36.44 16.44
CA TRP A 591 -16.61 37.40 16.73
C TRP A 591 -17.16 38.82 16.85
N TRP A 592 -17.12 39.39 18.07
CA TRP A 592 -17.82 40.65 18.39
C TRP A 592 -16.98 41.92 18.22
N SER A 593 -15.71 41.79 17.86
CA SER A 593 -14.84 42.92 17.59
C SER A 593 -15.10 43.51 16.20
N HIS A 594 -14.79 44.80 16.03
CA HIS A 594 -14.82 45.49 14.73
C HIS A 594 -16.16 45.47 13.99
N HIS A 595 -17.28 45.54 14.71
CA HIS A 595 -18.62 45.77 14.12
C HIS A 595 -19.03 47.22 14.32
N ALA A 596 -19.44 47.89 13.23
CA ALA A 596 -19.98 49.25 13.30
C ALA A 596 -21.33 49.30 14.02
N THR A 597 -22.19 48.30 13.77
CA THR A 597 -23.51 48.19 14.39
C THR A 597 -23.81 46.77 14.87
N THR A 598 -24.73 46.62 15.83
CA THR A 598 -25.24 45.31 16.24
C THR A 598 -26.00 44.61 15.11
N ALA A 599 -26.64 45.37 14.22
CA ALA A 599 -27.30 44.82 13.04
C ALA A 599 -26.29 44.16 12.10
N ASP A 600 -25.11 44.76 11.89
CA ASP A 600 -24.05 44.17 11.05
C ASP A 600 -23.48 42.89 11.65
N LEU A 601 -23.30 42.84 12.98
CA LEU A 601 -22.91 41.62 13.69
C LEU A 601 -23.93 40.48 13.50
N GLN A 602 -25.21 40.82 13.56
CA GLN A 602 -26.32 39.85 13.57
C GLN A 602 -26.92 39.57 12.19
N ARG A 603 -26.41 40.19 11.12
CA ARG A 603 -27.01 40.05 9.78
C ARG A 603 -26.94 38.62 9.26
N SER A 604 -27.91 38.26 8.44
CA SER A 604 -27.91 37.02 7.67
C SER A 604 -27.24 37.26 6.32
N VAL A 605 -26.55 36.25 5.79
CA VAL A 605 -25.97 36.22 4.44
C VAL A 605 -26.54 35.03 3.69
N SER A 606 -27.02 35.27 2.47
CA SER A 606 -27.59 34.24 1.60
C SER A 606 -26.55 33.65 0.65
N PHE A 607 -26.71 32.37 0.31
CA PHE A 607 -25.89 31.62 -0.63
C PHE A 607 -26.71 30.45 -1.23
N PRO A 608 -26.31 29.87 -2.37
CA PRO A 608 -25.21 30.31 -3.22
C PRO A 608 -25.63 31.39 -4.23
N ASP A 609 -24.76 32.34 -4.59
CA ASP A 609 -25.02 33.37 -5.61
C ASP A 609 -25.11 32.78 -7.03
N THR A 610 -24.46 31.64 -7.25
CA THR A 610 -24.52 30.86 -8.49
C THR A 610 -24.52 29.36 -8.19
N LEU A 611 -24.87 28.50 -9.15
CA LEU A 611 -24.88 27.05 -8.97
C LEU A 611 -23.55 26.41 -9.38
N THR A 612 -23.20 25.30 -8.74
CA THR A 612 -22.02 24.50 -9.11
C THR A 612 -22.24 23.76 -10.43
N SER A 613 -21.21 23.68 -11.26
CA SER A 613 -21.22 22.82 -12.44
C SER A 613 -20.88 21.36 -12.08
N PRO A 614 -21.62 20.35 -12.60
CA PRO A 614 -21.27 18.94 -12.40
C PRO A 614 -19.98 18.52 -13.12
N SER A 615 -19.48 19.34 -14.05
CA SER A 615 -18.26 19.06 -14.83
C SER A 615 -16.95 19.25 -14.05
N VAL A 616 -17.00 19.95 -12.90
CA VAL A 616 -15.85 20.14 -12.03
C VAL A 616 -15.68 18.92 -11.13
N LEU A 617 -14.56 18.21 -11.26
CA LEU A 617 -14.22 17.07 -10.41
C LEU A 617 -13.58 17.52 -9.09
N LEU A 618 -14.10 17.05 -7.95
CA LEU A 618 -13.44 17.16 -6.65
C LEU A 618 -12.68 15.87 -6.32
N VAL A 619 -11.37 15.97 -6.12
CA VAL A 619 -10.49 14.91 -5.58
C VAL A 619 -10.14 15.21 -4.13
N GLU A 620 -10.64 14.40 -3.20
CA GLU A 620 -10.43 14.59 -1.76
C GLU A 620 -9.16 13.85 -1.29
N GLY A 621 -8.20 14.58 -0.71
CA GLY A 621 -6.95 14.01 -0.25
C GLY A 621 -5.80 15.02 -0.18
N ASP A 622 -4.64 14.57 0.30
CA ASP A 622 -3.46 15.41 0.42
C ASP A 622 -2.86 15.59 -0.98
N PHE A 623 -2.66 16.84 -1.40
CA PHE A 623 -2.13 17.19 -2.70
C PHE A 623 -0.86 16.41 -3.06
N THR A 624 0.04 16.18 -2.08
CA THR A 624 1.32 15.52 -2.35
C THR A 624 1.23 14.00 -2.51
N THR A 625 0.10 13.38 -2.14
CA THR A 625 -0.04 11.91 -2.15
C THR A 625 -1.24 11.40 -2.93
N VAL A 626 -2.33 12.16 -3.02
CA VAL A 626 -3.56 11.71 -3.70
C VAL A 626 -3.39 11.58 -5.22
N PHE A 627 -2.40 12.27 -5.79
CA PHE A 627 -2.03 12.22 -7.20
C PHE A 627 -0.73 11.44 -7.43
N ALA A 628 -0.42 10.43 -6.60
CA ALA A 628 0.81 9.64 -6.73
C ALA A 628 0.93 8.91 -8.07
N GLU A 629 -0.21 8.44 -8.61
CA GLU A 629 -0.28 7.72 -9.90
C GLU A 629 -0.29 8.66 -11.12
N ASP A 630 -0.53 9.96 -10.92
CA ASP A 630 -0.60 10.93 -12.00
C ASP A 630 0.78 11.53 -12.25
N THR A 631 1.31 11.45 -13.47
CA THR A 631 2.55 12.14 -13.88
C THR A 631 2.34 12.77 -15.25
N GLU A 632 2.77 14.02 -15.42
CA GLU A 632 2.64 14.77 -16.69
C GLU A 632 1.21 14.83 -17.26
N LYS A 633 0.21 14.87 -16.36
CA LYS A 633 -1.21 14.76 -16.70
C LYS A 633 -1.88 16.10 -16.97
N TYR A 634 -1.41 17.15 -16.32
CA TYR A 634 -2.07 18.46 -16.34
C TYR A 634 -1.36 19.45 -17.24
N ASP A 635 -2.16 20.27 -17.93
CA ASP A 635 -1.66 21.34 -18.78
C ASP A 635 -1.41 22.60 -17.97
N VAL A 636 -2.25 22.83 -16.95
CA VAL A 636 -2.16 23.96 -16.05
C VAL A 636 -2.41 23.52 -14.60
N ILE A 637 -1.60 24.03 -13.68
CA ILE A 637 -1.87 23.95 -12.23
C ILE A 637 -2.05 25.37 -11.70
N VAL A 638 -3.12 25.60 -10.96
CA VAL A 638 -3.46 26.91 -10.38
C VAL A 638 -3.47 26.82 -8.87
N THR A 639 -2.60 27.59 -8.21
CA THR A 639 -2.53 27.68 -6.75
C THR A 639 -3.02 29.03 -6.28
N LEU A 640 -4.12 29.06 -5.53
CA LEU A 640 -4.70 30.29 -4.95
C LEU A 640 -4.64 30.20 -3.43
N PHE A 641 -3.81 31.03 -2.77
CA PHE A 641 -3.66 31.01 -1.30
C PHE A 641 -3.38 29.60 -0.75
N PHE A 642 -2.48 28.88 -1.42
CA PHE A 642 -2.25 27.46 -1.18
C PHE A 642 -0.81 27.12 -0.80
N ILE A 643 0.20 27.65 -1.49
CA ILE A 643 1.57 27.14 -1.34
C ILE A 643 2.13 27.34 0.08
N ASP A 644 1.69 28.39 0.77
CA ASP A 644 2.08 28.71 2.14
C ASP A 644 1.45 27.78 3.20
N THR A 645 0.55 26.88 2.80
CA THR A 645 0.00 25.83 3.67
C THR A 645 0.92 24.61 3.81
N ALA A 646 1.97 24.51 3.01
CA ALA A 646 2.86 23.36 3.00
C ALA A 646 3.62 23.19 4.32
N ARG A 647 3.70 21.95 4.83
CA ARG A 647 4.71 21.60 5.84
C ARG A 647 6.11 21.56 5.21
N ASN A 648 6.25 20.86 4.10
CA ASN A 648 7.45 20.88 3.27
C ASN A 648 7.11 21.54 1.93
N LEU A 649 7.48 22.81 1.79
CA LEU A 649 7.19 23.59 0.58
C LEU A 649 7.86 23.00 -0.68
N VAL A 650 9.03 22.38 -0.53
CA VAL A 650 9.74 21.74 -1.65
C VAL A 650 8.93 20.60 -2.23
N SER A 651 8.24 19.81 -1.39
CA SER A 651 7.36 18.74 -1.86
C SER A 651 6.19 19.26 -2.68
N TYR A 652 5.69 20.48 -2.42
CA TYR A 652 4.68 21.10 -3.30
C TYR A 652 5.30 21.43 -4.66
N PHE A 653 6.48 22.03 -4.70
CA PHE A 653 7.14 22.39 -5.96
C PHE A 653 7.45 21.17 -6.83
N GLU A 654 8.03 20.12 -6.24
CA GLU A 654 8.31 18.85 -6.93
C GLU A 654 7.02 18.21 -7.45
N ASN A 655 5.95 18.22 -6.64
CA ASN A 655 4.68 17.63 -7.03
C ASN A 655 3.99 18.43 -8.15
N ILE A 656 4.01 19.77 -8.10
CA ILE A 656 3.51 20.63 -9.19
C ILE A 656 4.29 20.34 -10.47
N HIS A 657 5.62 20.28 -10.40
CA HIS A 657 6.48 20.00 -11.56
C HIS A 657 6.23 18.60 -12.15
N ARG A 658 6.08 17.58 -11.30
CA ARG A 658 5.79 16.20 -11.71
C ARG A 658 4.43 16.06 -12.39
N LEU A 659 3.42 16.75 -11.87
CA LEU A 659 2.04 16.68 -12.38
C LEU A 659 1.83 17.45 -13.69
N LEU A 660 2.61 18.50 -13.93
CA LEU A 660 2.59 19.24 -15.19
C LEU A 660 3.25 18.47 -16.33
N ARG A 661 2.61 18.46 -17.51
CA ARG A 661 3.27 18.00 -18.74
C ARG A 661 4.44 18.91 -19.13
N PRO A 662 5.41 18.45 -19.94
CA PRO A 662 6.44 19.33 -20.51
C PRO A 662 5.80 20.54 -21.22
N GLY A 663 6.27 21.73 -20.90
CA GLY A 663 5.70 22.97 -21.39
C GLY A 663 4.38 23.41 -20.74
N GLY A 664 3.85 22.67 -19.76
CA GLY A 664 2.69 23.06 -18.95
C GLY A 664 2.97 24.26 -18.04
N GLN A 665 1.92 24.90 -17.55
CA GLN A 665 2.01 26.16 -16.80
C GLN A 665 1.55 26.04 -15.35
N TRP A 666 2.30 26.64 -14.44
CA TRP A 666 1.90 26.87 -13.06
C TRP A 666 1.53 28.35 -12.89
N ILE A 667 0.28 28.61 -12.51
CA ILE A 667 -0.22 29.94 -12.17
C ILE A 667 -0.40 30.01 -10.66
N ASN A 668 0.22 30.99 -10.00
CA ASN A 668 0.05 31.20 -8.57
C ASN A 668 -0.53 32.59 -8.29
N LEU A 669 -1.40 32.67 -7.27
CA LEU A 669 -1.74 33.92 -6.59
C LEU A 669 -1.90 33.65 -5.10
N GLY A 670 -1.04 34.21 -4.25
CA GLY A 670 -1.21 34.08 -2.81
C GLY A 670 -0.12 34.75 -2.00
N PRO A 671 -0.34 34.94 -0.69
CA PRO A 671 0.71 35.38 0.22
C PRO A 671 1.73 34.26 0.48
N LEU A 672 2.73 34.58 1.30
CA LEU A 672 3.65 33.63 1.92
C LEU A 672 3.42 33.59 3.43
N LEU A 673 2.16 33.40 3.85
CA LEU A 673 1.77 33.36 5.26
C LEU A 673 1.94 31.94 5.80
N TYR A 674 3.17 31.60 6.17
CA TYR A 674 3.44 30.28 6.73
C TYR A 674 2.72 30.04 8.06
N GLY A 675 2.04 28.89 8.15
CA GLY A 675 1.28 28.47 9.33
C GLY A 675 2.14 28.11 10.55
N SER A 676 1.58 27.34 11.48
CA SER A 676 2.19 27.12 12.80
C SER A 676 3.32 26.08 12.85
N ALA A 677 3.51 25.26 11.81
CA ALA A 677 4.53 24.21 11.81
C ALA A 677 5.12 23.88 10.41
N PRO A 678 5.58 24.88 9.62
CA PRO A 678 6.35 24.62 8.41
C PRO A 678 7.75 24.09 8.77
N PHE A 679 8.28 23.18 7.98
CA PHE A 679 9.69 22.79 8.03
C PHE A 679 10.58 23.84 7.36
N LEU A 680 10.03 24.60 6.42
CA LEU A 680 10.75 25.59 5.63
C LEU A 680 9.87 26.84 5.41
N GLN A 681 10.44 28.02 5.63
CA GLN A 681 9.82 29.31 5.39
C GLN A 681 10.75 30.07 4.43
N LEU A 682 10.35 30.20 3.17
CA LEU A 682 11.17 30.83 2.12
C LEU A 682 10.70 32.25 1.84
N SER A 683 11.63 33.14 1.51
CA SER A 683 11.28 34.40 0.87
C SER A 683 10.88 34.19 -0.60
N LEU A 684 10.30 35.22 -1.22
CA LEU A 684 9.85 35.14 -2.61
C LEU A 684 11.00 34.87 -3.59
N ASP A 685 12.17 35.51 -3.40
CA ASP A 685 13.35 35.28 -4.23
C ASP A 685 13.90 33.86 -4.08
N GLU A 686 13.88 33.29 -2.88
CA GLU A 686 14.27 31.89 -2.64
C GLU A 686 13.31 30.91 -3.32
N ILE A 687 12.00 31.18 -3.31
CA ILE A 687 11.00 30.37 -4.03
C ILE A 687 11.28 30.40 -5.53
N VAL A 688 11.51 31.59 -6.10
CA VAL A 688 11.82 31.72 -7.54
C VAL A 688 13.09 30.95 -7.88
N ALA A 689 14.18 31.19 -7.16
CA ALA A 689 15.47 30.53 -7.41
C ALA A 689 15.38 29.00 -7.31
N LEU A 690 14.68 28.48 -6.28
CA LEU A 690 14.54 27.04 -6.09
C LEU A 690 13.64 26.41 -7.17
N THR A 691 12.55 27.06 -7.55
CA THR A 691 11.64 26.52 -8.58
C THR A 691 12.25 26.60 -9.97
N GLU A 692 13.07 27.61 -10.27
CA GLU A 692 13.89 27.64 -11.48
C GLU A 692 14.89 26.48 -11.52
N HIS A 693 15.54 26.19 -10.38
CA HIS A 693 16.43 25.03 -10.27
C HIS A 693 15.71 23.69 -10.51
N ILE A 694 14.46 23.56 -10.05
CA ILE A 694 13.61 22.38 -10.27
C ILE A 694 13.23 22.21 -11.75
N GLY A 695 13.26 23.28 -12.55
CA GLY A 695 12.97 23.24 -13.98
C GLY A 695 11.83 24.14 -14.44
N PHE A 696 11.44 25.14 -13.65
CA PHE A 696 10.50 26.16 -14.09
C PHE A 696 11.20 27.33 -14.79
N LYS A 697 10.47 27.97 -15.72
CA LYS A 697 10.84 29.24 -16.31
C LYS A 697 9.72 30.25 -16.11
N PHE A 698 9.99 31.30 -15.35
CA PHE A 698 9.02 32.36 -15.09
C PHE A 698 8.77 33.18 -16.35
N GLN A 699 7.50 33.56 -16.56
CA GLN A 699 7.05 34.28 -17.75
C GLN A 699 6.63 35.69 -17.36
N GLU A 700 6.75 36.61 -18.33
CA GLU A 700 6.14 37.93 -18.21
C GLU A 700 4.62 37.81 -18.14
N THR A 701 4.03 38.60 -17.26
CA THR A 701 2.58 38.62 -16.99
C THR A 701 2.02 40.03 -17.19
N ASP A 702 0.70 40.11 -17.41
CA ASP A 702 0.00 41.37 -17.61
C ASP A 702 0.27 42.36 -16.45
N PRO A 703 0.74 43.59 -16.71
CA PRO A 703 0.92 44.61 -15.69
C PRO A 703 -0.32 44.93 -14.86
N ALA A 704 -1.53 44.67 -15.37
CA ALA A 704 -2.78 44.78 -14.61
C ALA A 704 -2.83 43.83 -13.39
N CYS A 705 -1.97 42.80 -13.36
CA CYS A 705 -1.86 41.85 -12.26
C CYS A 705 -0.92 42.25 -11.13
N GLY A 706 -0.45 43.49 -11.15
CA GLY A 706 0.31 44.08 -10.05
C GLY A 706 1.66 44.63 -10.50
N ASP A 707 2.29 45.37 -9.59
CA ASP A 707 3.64 45.89 -9.81
C ASP A 707 4.67 44.77 -9.64
N ILE A 708 5.82 44.89 -10.31
CA ILE A 708 6.93 43.95 -10.11
C ILE A 708 7.39 44.02 -8.65
N THR A 709 7.34 42.89 -7.95
CA THR A 709 7.71 42.84 -6.52
C THR A 709 9.22 42.93 -6.33
N ILE A 710 9.99 42.24 -7.17
CA ILE A 710 11.46 42.17 -7.09
C ILE A 710 12.05 42.61 -8.43
N PRO A 711 12.83 43.71 -8.48
CA PRO A 711 13.45 44.18 -9.72
C PRO A 711 14.27 43.08 -10.40
N GLY A 712 14.02 42.87 -11.69
CA GLY A 712 14.72 41.85 -12.49
C GLY A 712 14.03 40.47 -12.52
N LEU A 713 12.98 40.25 -11.72
CA LEU A 713 12.12 39.06 -11.79
C LEU A 713 10.75 39.44 -12.37
N THR A 714 9.98 38.42 -12.81
CA THR A 714 8.65 38.63 -13.44
C THR A 714 7.46 38.47 -12.48
N VAL A 715 7.75 38.25 -11.18
CA VAL A 715 6.75 38.09 -10.12
C VAL A 715 6.12 39.44 -9.75
N ARG A 716 4.79 39.48 -9.61
CA ARG A 716 4.02 40.70 -9.37
C ARG A 716 3.28 40.68 -8.03
N GLY A 717 3.17 41.82 -7.37
CA GLY A 717 2.48 42.00 -6.10
C GLY A 717 1.11 42.67 -6.30
N LYS A 718 0.06 42.10 -5.70
CA LYS A 718 -1.30 42.64 -5.75
C LYS A 718 -1.95 42.59 -4.37
N GLU A 719 -2.64 43.67 -3.98
CA GLU A 719 -3.46 43.65 -2.76
C GLU A 719 -4.68 42.74 -2.96
N VAL A 720 -4.80 41.70 -2.15
CA VAL A 720 -5.92 40.74 -2.19
C VAL A 720 -6.42 40.47 -0.76
N ALA A 721 -7.73 40.62 -0.54
CA ALA A 721 -8.36 40.32 0.75
C ALA A 721 -8.56 38.81 0.98
N TYR A 722 -8.75 38.40 2.24
CA TYR A 722 -9.10 37.02 2.57
C TYR A 722 -10.16 36.95 3.68
N ALA A 723 -11.28 36.30 3.39
CA ALA A 723 -12.43 36.12 4.27
C ALA A 723 -12.89 37.43 4.94
N ARG A 724 -12.92 38.53 4.17
CA ARG A 724 -13.22 39.87 4.68
C ARG A 724 -14.71 40.04 5.00
N ASN A 725 -15.01 40.67 6.13
CA ASN A 725 -16.32 41.26 6.40
C ASN A 725 -16.36 42.67 5.78
N GLY A 726 -17.07 42.84 4.65
CA GLY A 726 -17.15 44.13 3.93
C GLY A 726 -17.68 45.30 4.76
N LYS A 727 -18.51 45.03 5.78
CA LYS A 727 -19.05 46.03 6.73
C LYS A 727 -18.26 46.13 8.05
N GLY A 728 -17.18 45.36 8.18
CA GLY A 728 -16.33 45.36 9.37
C GLY A 728 -15.48 46.63 9.47
N LEU A 729 -15.15 47.02 10.70
CA LEU A 729 -14.20 48.11 11.01
C LEU A 729 -12.74 47.67 10.91
N SER A 730 -12.46 46.49 10.35
CA SER A 730 -11.13 45.93 10.12
C SER A 730 -11.03 45.37 8.71
N LYS A 731 -9.95 45.68 8.00
CA LYS A 731 -9.62 45.10 6.69
C LYS A 731 -8.32 44.32 6.81
N ASN A 732 -8.39 43.00 6.61
CA ASN A 732 -7.21 42.16 6.42
C ASN A 732 -7.02 41.92 4.92
N ALA A 733 -5.84 42.25 4.41
CA ALA A 733 -5.46 42.01 3.02
C ALA A 733 -3.96 41.69 2.97
N TYR A 734 -3.55 41.08 1.86
CA TYR A 734 -2.18 40.66 1.61
C TYR A 734 -1.66 41.30 0.34
N GLN A 735 -0.37 41.59 0.30
CA GLN A 735 0.36 41.74 -0.96
C GLN A 735 0.62 40.34 -1.53
N ALA A 736 -0.40 39.76 -2.16
CA ALA A 736 -0.34 38.44 -2.76
C ALA A 736 0.56 38.47 -4.00
N GLN A 737 1.31 37.40 -4.20
CA GLN A 737 2.30 37.28 -5.25
C GLN A 737 1.73 36.48 -6.42
N PHE A 738 1.68 37.12 -7.58
CA PHE A 738 1.21 36.56 -8.84
C PHE A 738 2.38 36.18 -9.74
N TRP A 739 2.32 35.00 -10.33
CA TRP A 739 3.23 34.61 -11.41
C TRP A 739 2.63 33.51 -12.30
N VAL A 740 3.24 33.39 -13.48
CA VAL A 740 3.07 32.26 -14.39
C VAL A 740 4.44 31.68 -14.66
N ALA A 741 4.63 30.40 -14.39
CA ALA A 741 5.87 29.68 -14.61
C ALA A 741 5.62 28.47 -15.53
N ARG A 742 6.49 28.23 -16.50
CA ARG A 742 6.38 27.13 -17.46
C ARG A 742 7.36 26.02 -17.09
N LYS A 743 6.92 24.77 -17.09
CA LYS A 743 7.81 23.60 -16.99
C LYS A 743 8.66 23.50 -18.26
N ASN A 744 9.98 23.35 -18.10
CA ASN A 744 10.93 23.21 -19.21
C ASN A 744 10.72 21.92 -20.02
#